data_AF-A0AAE0VRB3-F1
#
_entry.id   AF-A0AAE0VRB3-F1
#
_cell.length_a   1.000
_cell.length_b   1.000
_cell.length_c   1.000
_cell.angle_alpha   90.00
_cell.angle_beta   90.00
_cell.angle_gamma   90.00
#
_symmetry.space_group_name_H-M   'P 1'
#
loop_
_entity.id
_entity.type
_entity.pdbx_description
1 polymer ?
#
loop_
_entity_poly.entity_id
_entity_poly.type
_entity_poly.pdbx_seq_one_letter_code
_entity_poly.pdbx_strand_id
1 'polypeptide(L)'
;MNIPEHYEDVSLKLTEVLDAIGLREDLRWQRINTWLQIEELDRIHAESIYDIDARMYCFGSQPEATTTPQLLSDIDRVHLYRKYVVLHDLRFWVPSLDTKKSLLMVTDESTPSGYVKLQLLHSDAPIPVRNYQNIMFHIDTEGRSVLYNGFFRAIFKYFLNHVDSHGPAITTLMNGLSCDMVVAIPCRYWPDEVSRRMSTARINYNWPTKRMMDVIKQTPVLLVPVGQRSSPQQHLEWRLSFSFAEKLLMMQFNSTQYKCYVMLKFIKKTFINVHDVENVLTSYHCKTCMFYLIVDTPASLWQPNNLMLCMDLCLKLLLSWVQSANCPNFFVPDENMFLGKLTCLAQEKIARILQDLLQQNGRYVTIIPHENIGDNVVRVCQSLCINLSYTNEYFLAQTISELMKNLDYLSVSLLLTDREKFSIFKPRHGTRQEIGIVLRALFCSAFGNHLASQSLKQEMCHQEKLIVAHEFLLLGSSSDVASGKLKLAAFYLAMGKLDAMEDMLKQVDANFTHTVYERWDIYNNLSAFSKIPQEHLSITNFIQKCFAFTVFYSLSDIHCIPKVLIFEIFRSTDLEGTFNIFALGCFPLAVVTAKAYLYFLQYQCYLLKGRVAQRYVSLNNMICVYKDYYHKFLFLMESLETVCATNGSLVEMSPVFIFITTSMNLMAYCLKQEGRPMDAFKVLCLSMKANNQNNGAKWQIATFINSAIKMLWVRQ
;
A
#
# COMPACT_ATOMS: atom_id res chain seq x y z
N MET A 1 31.70 -7.61 -23.64
CA MET A 1 30.34 -8.15 -23.42
C MET A 1 29.59 -8.00 -24.73
N ASN A 2 28.91 -9.04 -25.21
CA ASN A 2 27.95 -8.87 -26.31
C ASN A 2 26.74 -8.14 -25.72
N ILE A 3 26.61 -6.84 -26.02
CA ILE A 3 25.47 -6.03 -25.62
C ILE A 3 24.31 -6.42 -26.54
N PRO A 4 23.12 -6.77 -26.01
CA PRO A 4 21.99 -7.10 -26.87
C PRO A 4 21.62 -5.91 -27.76
N GLU A 5 21.36 -6.15 -29.05
CA GLU A 5 21.14 -5.11 -30.06
C GLU A 5 19.98 -4.16 -29.69
N HIS A 6 19.00 -4.63 -28.91
CA HIS A 6 17.83 -3.85 -28.50
C HIS A 6 18.05 -2.95 -27.26
N TYR A 7 19.21 -3.02 -26.59
CA TYR A 7 19.42 -2.30 -25.32
C TYR A 7 19.37 -0.79 -25.46
N GLU A 8 19.85 -0.26 -26.58
CA GLU A 8 19.90 1.17 -26.81
C GLU A 8 18.49 1.76 -26.89
N ASP A 9 17.65 1.19 -27.76
CA ASP A 9 16.27 1.61 -27.98
C ASP A 9 15.42 1.46 -26.71
N VAL A 10 15.55 0.33 -26.01
CA VAL A 10 14.84 0.13 -24.73
C VAL A 10 15.28 1.15 -23.69
N SER A 11 16.57 1.49 -23.62
CA SER A 11 17.10 2.44 -22.63
C SER A 11 16.56 3.85 -22.85
N LEU A 12 16.55 4.32 -24.10
CA LEU A 12 15.98 5.63 -24.45
C LEU A 12 14.50 5.67 -24.09
N LYS A 13 13.75 4.64 -24.48
CA LYS A 13 12.31 4.61 -24.26
C LYS A 13 11.94 4.45 -22.78
N LEU A 14 12.69 3.65 -22.02
CA LEU A 14 12.55 3.56 -20.57
C LEU A 14 12.84 4.91 -19.90
N THR A 15 13.83 5.65 -20.38
CA THR A 15 14.14 7.01 -19.87
C THR A 15 12.94 7.95 -20.01
N GLU A 16 12.30 7.98 -21.19
CA GLU A 16 11.09 8.79 -21.43
C GLU A 16 9.93 8.42 -20.48
N VAL A 17 9.76 7.12 -20.22
CA VAL A 17 8.70 6.66 -19.31
C VAL A 17 8.97 7.09 -17.87
N LEU A 18 10.21 6.92 -17.41
CA LEU A 18 10.61 7.37 -16.08
C LEU A 18 10.39 8.88 -15.94
N ASP A 19 10.70 9.65 -16.98
CA ASP A 19 10.40 11.07 -17.04
C ASP A 19 8.90 11.37 -16.91
N ALA A 20 8.05 10.65 -17.64
CA ALA A 20 6.60 10.82 -17.60
C ALA A 20 5.97 10.54 -16.21
N ILE A 21 6.60 9.70 -15.39
CA ILE A 21 6.11 9.35 -14.04
C ILE A 21 6.72 10.23 -12.94
N GLY A 22 7.29 11.38 -13.32
CA GLY A 22 7.79 12.37 -12.38
C GLY A 22 9.27 12.20 -12.02
N LEU A 23 9.99 11.31 -12.69
CA LEU A 23 11.44 11.17 -12.55
C LEU A 23 12.21 11.98 -13.59
N ARG A 24 11.66 13.12 -14.06
CA ARG A 24 12.45 14.14 -14.77
C ARG A 24 13.39 14.87 -13.82
N GLU A 25 14.49 15.37 -14.36
CA GLU A 25 15.54 16.01 -13.57
C GLU A 25 15.08 17.33 -12.92
N ASP A 26 14.28 18.13 -13.62
CA ASP A 26 13.66 19.35 -13.09
C ASP A 26 12.75 19.06 -11.89
N LEU A 27 11.86 18.07 -12.02
CA LEU A 27 10.96 17.63 -10.95
C LEU A 27 11.70 16.99 -9.77
N ARG A 28 12.81 16.30 -10.04
CA ARG A 28 13.70 15.78 -8.99
C ARG A 28 14.26 16.93 -8.15
N TRP A 29 14.82 17.95 -8.79
CA TRP A 29 15.39 19.11 -8.08
C TRP A 29 14.33 19.93 -7.34
N GLN A 30 13.12 20.07 -7.90
CA GLN A 30 11.99 20.66 -7.18
C GLN A 30 11.71 19.92 -5.87
N ARG A 31 11.61 18.59 -5.90
CA ARG A 31 11.38 17.77 -4.69
C ARG A 31 12.52 17.88 -3.67
N ILE A 32 13.78 17.84 -4.13
CA ILE A 32 14.95 18.04 -3.26
C ILE A 32 14.85 19.41 -2.55
N ASN A 33 14.54 20.48 -3.30
CA ASN A 33 14.43 21.82 -2.74
C ASN A 33 13.27 21.94 -1.73
N THR A 34 12.13 21.30 -2.00
CA THR A 34 11.02 21.22 -1.03
C THR A 34 11.47 20.59 0.28
N TRP A 35 12.21 19.47 0.22
CA TRP A 35 12.71 18.82 1.43
C TRP A 35 13.76 19.67 2.17
N LEU A 36 14.64 20.37 1.46
CA LEU A 36 15.58 21.32 2.07
C LEU A 36 14.85 22.46 2.80
N GLN A 37 13.74 22.96 2.23
CA GLN A 37 12.90 23.96 2.88
C GLN A 37 12.19 23.40 4.12
N ILE A 38 11.69 22.16 4.06
CA ILE A 38 11.08 21.49 5.22
C ILE A 38 12.11 21.34 6.34
N GLU A 39 13.34 20.90 6.04
CA GLU A 39 14.41 20.79 7.03
C GLU A 39 14.77 22.16 7.65
N GLU A 40 14.76 23.22 6.85
CA GLU A 40 15.01 24.59 7.33
C GLU A 40 13.88 25.10 8.24
N LEU A 41 12.62 24.82 7.90
CA LEU A 41 11.46 25.15 8.74
C LEU A 41 11.47 24.35 10.05
N ASP A 42 11.76 23.05 9.99
CA ASP A 42 11.90 22.19 11.17
C ASP A 42 13.03 22.70 12.09
N ARG A 43 14.13 23.22 11.50
CA ARG A 43 15.22 23.86 12.25
C ARG A 43 14.75 25.11 13.00
N ILE A 44 14.05 26.03 12.32
CA ILE A 44 13.53 27.27 12.91
C ILE A 44 12.51 26.96 14.01
N HIS A 45 11.64 25.96 13.79
CA HIS A 45 10.63 25.56 14.76
C HIS A 45 11.25 24.93 16.02
N ALA A 46 12.25 24.06 15.86
CA ALA A 46 12.97 23.45 16.99
C ALA A 46 13.66 24.51 17.88
N GLU A 47 14.17 25.59 17.29
CA GLU A 47 14.79 26.70 18.04
C GLU A 47 13.78 27.52 18.87
N SER A 48 12.46 27.37 18.65
CA SER A 48 11.43 28.20 19.32
C SER A 48 10.62 27.50 20.43
N ILE A 49 10.68 26.17 20.57
CA ILE A 49 9.74 25.42 21.45
C ILE A 49 10.42 24.60 22.57
N TYR A 50 11.70 24.23 22.45
CA TYR A 50 12.37 23.42 23.48
C TYR A 50 13.82 23.84 23.72
N ASP A 51 14.18 24.03 24.99
CA ASP A 51 15.57 24.11 25.51
C ASP A 51 16.25 22.71 25.47
N ILE A 52 16.03 21.97 24.39
CA ILE A 52 16.64 20.68 24.13
C ILE A 52 17.37 20.85 22.81
N ASP A 53 18.69 20.71 22.87
CA ASP A 53 19.71 20.77 21.82
C ASP A 53 19.52 19.69 20.72
N ALA A 54 18.28 19.52 20.24
CA ALA A 54 17.77 18.44 19.42
C ALA A 54 17.51 18.94 17.99
N ARG A 55 18.45 18.69 17.09
CA ARG A 55 18.25 18.92 15.65
C ARG A 55 17.77 17.64 14.97
N MET A 56 16.71 17.77 14.17
CA MET A 56 16.20 16.69 13.32
C MET A 56 16.66 16.89 11.87
N TYR A 57 16.97 15.79 11.19
CA TYR A 57 17.34 15.77 9.78
C TYR A 57 16.60 14.66 9.05
N CYS A 58 16.28 14.89 7.78
CA CYS A 58 15.63 13.90 6.92
C CYS A 58 16.66 13.28 5.98
N PHE A 59 16.63 11.95 5.87
CA PHE A 59 17.49 11.17 4.98
C PHE A 59 16.67 10.22 4.11
N GLY A 60 17.37 9.44 3.27
CA GLY A 60 16.74 8.37 2.50
C GLY A 60 15.91 8.85 1.32
N SER A 61 14.95 8.03 0.92
CA SER A 61 14.37 8.09 -0.42
C SER A 61 13.62 9.38 -0.73
N GLN A 62 13.01 9.98 0.30
CA GLN A 62 12.20 11.19 0.22
C GLN A 62 13.06 12.44 -0.11
N PRO A 63 14.01 12.85 0.76
CA PRO A 63 14.86 14.02 0.49
C PRO A 63 15.89 13.80 -0.63
N GLU A 64 16.21 12.55 -0.97
CA GLU A 64 17.05 12.23 -2.14
C GLU A 64 16.27 12.28 -3.46
N ALA A 65 14.94 12.46 -3.40
CA ALA A 65 14.00 12.43 -4.52
C ALA A 65 14.08 11.14 -5.37
N THR A 66 14.26 10.00 -4.69
CA THR A 66 14.33 8.65 -5.30
C THR A 66 13.11 7.79 -4.96
N THR A 67 12.03 8.44 -4.56
CA THR A 67 10.71 7.84 -4.30
C THR A 67 9.71 8.20 -5.40
N THR A 68 8.71 7.34 -5.57
CA THR A 68 7.50 7.55 -6.36
C THR A 68 6.30 7.12 -5.52
N PRO A 69 5.06 7.54 -5.84
CA PRO A 69 3.87 7.05 -5.14
C PRO A 69 3.81 5.52 -5.08
N GLN A 70 4.30 4.85 -6.11
CA GLN A 70 4.34 3.39 -6.21
C GLN A 70 5.39 2.76 -5.30
N LEU A 71 6.50 3.44 -5.01
CA LEU A 71 7.52 2.92 -4.10
C LEU A 71 7.09 2.97 -2.63
N LEU A 72 6.07 3.77 -2.28
CA LEU A 72 5.56 3.96 -0.92
C LEU A 72 6.70 4.10 0.11
N SER A 73 7.75 4.85 -0.24
CA SER A 73 8.93 4.94 0.63
C SER A 73 8.60 5.67 1.92
N ASP A 74 9.10 5.11 3.00
CA ASP A 74 9.16 5.67 4.34
C ASP A 74 9.86 7.02 4.39
N ILE A 75 9.60 7.73 5.49
CA ILE A 75 10.29 8.97 5.85
C ILE A 75 11.37 8.61 6.89
N ASP A 76 12.65 8.70 6.51
CA ASP A 76 13.75 8.50 7.46
C ASP A 76 14.12 9.81 8.17
N ARG A 77 13.99 9.84 9.50
CA ARG A 77 14.36 10.98 10.35
C ARG A 77 15.44 10.59 11.35
N VAL A 78 16.46 11.43 11.47
CA VAL A 78 17.47 11.30 12.52
C VAL A 78 17.35 12.45 13.53
N HIS A 79 17.25 12.08 14.80
CA HIS A 79 17.31 12.99 15.93
C HIS A 79 18.73 13.03 16.52
N LEU A 80 19.38 14.19 16.44
CA LEU A 80 20.74 14.34 16.98
C LEU A 80 20.72 14.55 18.49
N TYR A 81 21.37 13.63 19.21
CA TYR A 81 21.57 13.74 20.65
C TYR A 81 22.92 14.42 20.96
N ARG A 82 22.86 15.72 21.28
CA ARG A 82 24.04 16.60 21.40
C ARG A 82 24.57 16.81 22.83
N LYS A 83 24.11 16.03 23.81
CA LYS A 83 24.63 16.11 25.18
C LYS A 83 26.07 15.59 25.34
N TYR A 84 26.61 14.95 24.30
CA TYR A 84 27.96 14.41 24.26
C TYR A 84 28.79 15.08 23.17
N VAL A 85 30.06 15.35 23.50
CA VAL A 85 31.09 15.70 22.53
C VAL A 85 31.88 14.43 22.22
N VAL A 86 31.83 13.97 20.97
CA VAL A 86 32.54 12.75 20.55
C VAL A 86 33.83 13.11 19.85
N LEU A 87 34.92 12.50 20.32
CA LEU A 87 36.27 12.61 19.80
C LEU A 87 36.65 11.29 19.15
N HIS A 88 37.20 11.33 17.94
CA HIS A 88 37.81 10.13 17.32
C HIS A 88 39.28 9.97 17.73
N ASP A 89 39.90 11.02 18.28
CA ASP A 89 41.28 11.01 18.75
C ASP A 89 41.41 12.03 19.90
N LEU A 90 42.20 11.69 20.92
CA LEU A 90 42.40 12.52 22.12
C LEU A 90 43.04 13.88 21.82
N ARG A 91 43.77 14.03 20.70
CA ARG A 91 44.37 15.29 20.27
C ARG A 91 43.34 16.40 20.01
N PHE A 92 42.09 16.03 19.74
CA PHE A 92 41.00 16.98 19.52
C PHE A 92 40.24 17.33 20.81
N TRP A 93 40.64 16.78 21.96
CA TRP A 93 40.05 17.15 23.22
C TRP A 93 40.40 18.59 23.57
N VAL A 94 39.39 19.33 24.00
CA VAL A 94 39.53 20.69 24.53
C VAL A 94 38.79 20.77 25.87
N PRO A 95 39.32 21.47 26.88
CA PRO A 95 38.59 21.72 28.12
C PRO A 95 37.25 22.39 27.80
N SER A 96 36.15 21.72 28.13
CA SER A 96 34.81 22.22 27.84
C SER A 96 34.38 23.22 28.90
N LEU A 97 33.99 24.44 28.50
CA LEU A 97 33.20 25.37 29.33
C LEU A 97 31.71 24.98 29.38
N ASP A 98 31.29 24.05 28.52
CA ASP A 98 29.93 23.52 28.41
C ASP A 98 29.76 22.31 29.36
N THR A 99 28.55 22.11 29.88
CA THR A 99 28.16 20.99 30.78
C THR A 99 28.18 19.61 30.11
N LYS A 100 28.57 19.55 28.83
CA LYS A 100 28.58 18.32 28.01
C LYS A 100 29.73 17.39 28.39
N LYS A 101 29.45 16.09 28.40
CA LYS A 101 30.45 15.05 28.66
C LYS A 101 31.19 14.70 27.37
N SER A 102 32.49 14.42 27.47
CA SER A 102 33.31 13.99 26.34
C SER A 102 33.37 12.46 26.23
N LEU A 103 33.26 11.94 25.01
CA LEU A 103 33.37 10.51 24.69
C LEU A 103 34.50 10.31 23.67
N LEU A 104 35.30 9.29 23.85
CA LEU A 104 36.32 8.84 22.90
C LEU A 104 35.81 7.63 22.11
N MET A 105 35.91 7.68 20.79
CA MET A 105 35.70 6.49 19.95
C MET A 105 36.85 5.51 20.16
N VAL A 106 36.50 4.26 20.40
CA VAL A 106 37.48 3.18 20.56
C VAL A 106 37.14 2.05 19.58
N THR A 107 38.17 1.62 18.87
CA THR A 107 38.19 0.40 18.06
C THR A 107 39.32 -0.49 18.58
N ASP A 108 39.06 -1.78 18.69
CA ASP A 108 40.00 -2.81 19.11
C ASP A 108 39.73 -4.08 18.32
N GLU A 109 40.54 -5.13 18.52
CA GLU A 109 40.39 -6.41 17.81
C GLU A 109 39.01 -7.07 18.01
N SER A 110 38.33 -6.77 19.12
CA SER A 110 36.98 -7.28 19.40
C SER A 110 35.86 -6.46 18.75
N THR A 111 36.18 -5.29 18.18
CA THR A 111 35.21 -4.36 17.62
C THR A 111 35.11 -4.54 16.11
N PRO A 112 33.95 -4.95 15.57
CA PRO A 112 33.81 -5.16 14.13
C PRO A 112 34.02 -3.88 13.31
N SER A 113 34.59 -4.01 12.11
CA SER A 113 34.75 -2.89 11.17
C SER A 113 33.41 -2.20 10.91
N GLY A 114 33.41 -0.86 10.90
CA GLY A 114 32.19 -0.03 10.78
C GLY A 114 31.47 0.23 12.11
N TYR A 115 31.93 -0.38 13.20
CA TYR A 115 31.41 -0.18 14.55
C TYR A 115 32.48 0.38 15.48
N VAL A 116 32.05 1.07 16.53
CA VAL A 116 32.91 1.64 17.56
C VAL A 116 32.29 1.46 18.95
N LYS A 117 33.10 1.52 20.00
CA LYS A 117 32.64 1.75 21.37
C LYS A 117 32.88 3.21 21.74
N LEU A 118 32.10 3.76 22.67
CA LEU A 118 32.21 5.16 23.08
C LEU A 118 32.63 5.24 24.54
N GLN A 119 33.93 5.39 24.80
CA GLN A 119 34.48 5.45 26.14
C GLN A 119 34.31 6.84 26.76
N LEU A 120 33.87 6.87 28.02
CA LEU A 120 33.76 8.11 28.78
C LEU A 120 35.14 8.70 29.09
N LEU A 121 35.28 10.01 28.95
CA LEU A 121 36.43 10.77 29.44
C LEU A 121 36.09 11.51 30.75
N HIS A 122 37.10 11.80 31.56
CA HIS A 122 36.97 12.71 32.69
C HIS A 122 36.53 14.11 32.21
N SER A 123 35.78 14.85 33.04
CA SER A 123 35.28 16.19 32.68
C SER A 123 36.41 17.19 32.47
N ASP A 124 37.44 17.10 33.30
CA ASP A 124 38.45 18.15 33.45
C ASP A 124 39.77 17.79 32.75
N ALA A 125 39.86 16.57 32.18
CA ALA A 125 41.09 16.07 31.55
C ALA A 125 40.78 15.04 30.44
N PRO A 126 41.63 14.91 29.41
CA PRO A 126 41.51 13.93 28.32
C PRO A 126 41.89 12.50 28.79
N ILE A 127 41.46 12.11 29.98
CA ILE A 127 41.79 10.83 30.61
C ILE A 127 40.61 9.88 30.39
N PRO A 128 40.82 8.69 29.79
CA PRO A 128 39.77 7.71 29.63
C PRO A 128 39.35 7.06 30.96
N VAL A 129 38.06 7.06 31.25
CA VAL A 129 37.47 6.49 32.47
C VAL A 129 37.42 4.96 32.36
N ARG A 130 37.75 4.31 33.48
CA ARG A 130 37.74 2.85 33.64
C ARG A 130 36.96 2.47 34.90
N ASN A 131 36.42 1.25 34.92
CA ASN A 131 35.75 0.66 36.09
C ASN A 131 34.60 1.49 36.69
N TYR A 132 34.02 2.41 35.92
CA TYR A 132 32.81 3.15 36.26
C TYR A 132 31.62 2.55 35.51
N GLN A 133 30.54 2.25 36.24
CA GLN A 133 29.31 1.70 35.69
C GLN A 133 28.08 2.38 36.27
N ASN A 134 27.08 2.62 35.43
CA ASN A 134 25.74 3.06 35.80
C ASN A 134 24.73 2.63 34.72
N ILE A 135 23.51 3.15 34.73
CA ILE A 135 22.48 2.80 33.74
C ILE A 135 22.83 3.18 32.29
N MET A 136 23.73 4.15 32.09
CA MET A 136 24.16 4.64 30.77
C MET A 136 25.53 4.12 30.35
N PHE A 137 26.42 3.83 31.30
CA PHE A 137 27.81 3.44 31.05
C PHE A 137 28.06 2.05 31.62
N HIS A 138 28.54 1.15 30.78
CA HIS A 138 28.85 -0.23 31.12
C HIS A 138 30.35 -0.49 30.95
N ILE A 139 30.84 -1.53 31.63
CA ILE A 139 32.24 -1.95 31.52
C ILE A 139 32.35 -2.97 30.38
N ASP A 140 33.27 -2.73 29.45
CA ASP A 140 33.57 -3.69 28.38
C ASP A 140 34.64 -4.71 28.79
N THR A 141 35.00 -5.61 27.87
CA THR A 141 35.99 -6.67 28.12
C THR A 141 37.38 -6.15 28.53
N GLU A 142 37.71 -4.91 28.19
CA GLU A 142 39.00 -4.27 28.49
C GLU A 142 38.95 -3.40 29.76
N GLY A 143 37.84 -3.43 30.51
CA GLY A 143 37.65 -2.62 31.72
C GLY A 143 37.35 -1.14 31.45
N ARG A 144 37.03 -0.76 30.21
CA ARG A 144 36.69 0.62 29.83
C ARG A 144 35.24 0.92 30.14
N SER A 145 34.95 2.13 30.61
CA SER A 145 33.58 2.61 30.83
C SER A 145 33.01 3.16 29.54
N VAL A 146 32.17 2.39 28.85
CA VAL A 146 31.64 2.68 27.53
C VAL A 146 30.13 2.92 27.54
N LEU A 147 29.65 3.76 26.64
CA LEU A 147 28.24 4.13 26.55
C LEU A 147 27.38 2.95 26.05
N TYR A 148 26.41 2.55 26.86
CA TYR A 148 25.47 1.47 26.58
C TYR A 148 24.43 1.90 25.52
N ASN A 149 24.37 1.20 24.39
CA ASN A 149 23.47 1.59 23.30
C ASN A 149 21.99 1.31 23.65
N GLY A 150 21.72 0.31 24.50
CA GLY A 150 20.36 -0.11 24.86
C GLY A 150 19.61 0.96 25.64
N PHE A 151 20.31 1.82 26.38
CA PHE A 151 19.73 2.97 27.08
C PHE A 151 19.01 3.92 26.11
N PHE A 152 19.66 4.25 24.99
CA PHE A 152 19.10 5.15 23.98
C PHE A 152 17.91 4.54 23.28
N ARG A 153 17.96 3.23 22.99
CA ARG A 153 16.83 2.50 22.42
C ARG A 153 15.63 2.49 23.38
N ALA A 154 15.87 2.29 24.67
CA ALA A 154 14.82 2.25 25.69
C ALA A 154 14.17 3.63 25.91
N ILE A 155 14.98 4.68 26.07
CA ILE A 155 14.48 6.05 26.22
C ILE A 155 13.69 6.49 24.99
N PHE A 156 14.22 6.22 23.79
CA PHE A 156 13.55 6.64 22.57
C PHE A 156 12.23 5.91 22.36
N LYS A 157 12.15 4.62 22.73
CA LYS A 157 10.89 3.87 22.79
C LYS A 157 9.89 4.46 23.78
N TYR A 158 10.36 4.84 24.97
CA TYR A 158 9.50 5.43 26.00
C TYR A 158 8.87 6.75 25.53
N PHE A 159 9.61 7.61 24.85
CA PHE A 159 9.08 8.89 24.37
C PHE A 159 8.04 8.78 23.23
N LEU A 160 8.00 7.66 22.50
CA LEU A 160 7.17 7.52 21.29
C LEU A 160 5.91 6.66 21.47
N ASN A 161 5.62 6.18 22.69
CA ASN A 161 4.35 5.53 23.10
C ASN A 161 3.69 4.61 22.04
N HIS A 162 4.37 3.49 21.71
CA HIS A 162 4.01 2.40 20.79
C HIS A 162 4.91 2.34 19.54
N VAL A 163 4.88 1.17 18.91
CA VAL A 163 5.36 0.81 17.56
C VAL A 163 6.65 -0.02 17.50
N ASP A 164 6.60 -1.00 16.60
CA ASP A 164 7.62 -1.98 16.28
C ASP A 164 9.02 -1.37 16.07
N SER A 165 10.05 -2.09 16.53
CA SER A 165 11.43 -1.64 16.38
C SER A 165 12.17 -2.47 15.34
N HIS A 166 12.66 -1.81 14.29
CA HIS A 166 13.48 -2.42 13.24
C HIS A 166 14.92 -1.89 13.31
N GLY A 167 15.82 -2.70 13.88
CA GLY A 167 17.22 -2.29 14.06
C GLY A 167 17.35 -1.06 14.97
N PRO A 168 18.02 0.03 14.51
CA PRO A 168 18.14 1.28 15.27
C PRO A 168 16.91 2.20 15.17
N ALA A 169 15.99 1.92 14.26
CA ALA A 169 14.83 2.76 14.01
C ALA A 169 13.64 2.36 14.89
N ILE A 170 12.86 3.37 15.25
CA ILE A 170 11.50 3.25 15.75
C ILE A 170 10.59 3.75 14.63
N THR A 171 9.79 2.85 14.11
CA THR A 171 8.83 3.19 13.07
C THR A 171 7.62 3.84 13.72
N THR A 172 6.99 4.82 13.08
CA THR A 172 5.68 5.36 13.48
C THR A 172 4.87 5.72 12.24
N LEU A 173 3.64 6.17 12.42
CA LEU A 173 2.81 6.71 11.34
C LEU A 173 2.69 8.22 11.47
N MET A 174 3.23 8.96 10.51
CA MET A 174 3.05 10.40 10.37
C MET A 174 2.22 10.69 9.12
N ASN A 175 1.04 11.30 9.28
CA ASN A 175 0.13 11.64 8.18
C ASN A 175 -0.21 10.45 7.25
N GLY A 176 -0.32 9.24 7.80
CA GLY A 176 -0.60 8.02 7.03
C GLY A 176 0.60 7.40 6.31
N LEU A 177 1.80 7.97 6.44
CA LEU A 177 3.05 7.39 5.95
C LEU A 177 3.88 6.81 7.10
N SER A 178 4.57 5.70 6.82
CA SER A 178 5.57 5.15 7.74
C SER A 178 6.73 6.12 7.87
N CYS A 179 7.13 6.41 9.11
CA CYS A 179 8.23 7.30 9.45
C CYS A 179 9.18 6.55 10.38
N ASP A 180 10.40 6.32 9.92
CA ASP A 180 11.47 5.68 10.68
C ASP A 180 12.29 6.75 11.40
N MET A 181 12.25 6.72 12.72
CA MET A 181 13.00 7.64 13.57
C MET A 181 14.21 6.95 14.20
N VAL A 182 15.38 7.58 14.08
CA VAL A 182 16.65 7.10 14.64
C VAL A 182 17.27 8.17 15.53
N VAL A 183 17.73 7.82 16.72
CA VAL A 183 18.61 8.70 17.51
C VAL A 183 20.06 8.47 17.11
N ALA A 184 20.83 9.54 16.95
CA ALA A 184 22.27 9.43 16.69
C ALA A 184 23.07 10.48 17.48
N ILE A 185 24.31 10.14 17.83
CA ILE A 185 25.26 11.09 18.40
C ILE A 185 26.19 11.55 17.27
N PRO A 186 26.29 12.86 16.98
CA PRO A 186 27.17 13.34 15.92
C PRO A 186 28.63 13.37 16.39
N CYS A 187 29.54 12.80 15.61
CA CYS A 187 30.95 13.12 15.65
C CYS A 187 31.28 14.14 14.56
N ARG A 188 31.93 15.23 14.96
CA ARG A 188 32.19 16.37 14.08
C ARG A 188 33.16 16.05 12.94
N TYR A 189 34.07 15.11 13.17
CA TYR A 189 35.13 14.77 12.22
C TYR A 189 35.06 13.29 11.87
N TRP A 190 35.48 12.99 10.66
CA TRP A 190 35.61 11.62 10.20
C TRP A 190 36.81 10.95 10.86
N PRO A 191 36.71 9.66 11.25
CA PRO A 191 37.87 8.91 11.70
C PRO A 191 39.01 8.98 10.66
N ASP A 192 40.25 9.15 11.15
CA ASP A 192 41.44 9.35 10.29
C ASP A 192 41.61 8.22 9.26
N GLU A 193 41.31 6.99 9.66
CA GLU A 193 41.37 5.81 8.79
C GLU A 193 40.41 5.90 7.61
N VAL A 194 39.14 6.22 7.87
CA VAL A 194 38.11 6.39 6.83
C VAL A 194 38.47 7.57 5.93
N SER A 195 38.89 8.69 6.51
CA SER A 195 39.33 9.88 5.77
C SER A 195 40.50 9.60 4.83
N ARG A 196 41.51 8.86 5.31
CA ARG A 196 42.69 8.48 4.53
C ARG A 196 42.29 7.55 3.40
N ARG A 197 41.49 6.53 3.68
CA ARG A 197 41.00 5.57 2.70
C ARG A 197 40.18 6.25 1.60
N MET A 198 39.24 7.11 1.96
CA MET A 198 38.46 7.86 0.97
C MET A 198 39.31 8.81 0.12
N SER A 199 40.49 9.22 0.62
CA SER A 199 41.44 10.04 -0.13
C SER A 199 42.34 9.23 -1.06
N THR A 200 42.58 7.95 -0.75
CA THR A 200 43.43 7.04 -1.53
C THR A 200 42.64 6.07 -2.42
N ALA A 201 41.33 5.96 -2.21
CA ALA A 201 40.43 5.20 -3.07
C ALA A 201 40.59 5.66 -4.52
N ARG A 202 40.70 4.71 -5.44
CA ARG A 202 40.90 4.97 -6.86
C ARG A 202 39.63 5.60 -7.44
N ILE A 203 39.55 6.93 -7.41
CA ILE A 203 38.55 7.71 -8.13
C ILE A 203 38.93 7.64 -9.61
N ASN A 204 38.63 6.50 -10.25
CA ASN A 204 39.11 6.16 -11.59
C ASN A 204 38.63 7.16 -12.65
N TYR A 205 37.45 7.75 -12.44
CA TYR A 205 36.79 8.63 -13.41
C TYR A 205 36.37 10.00 -12.85
N ASN A 206 37.12 10.53 -11.87
CA ASN A 206 36.89 11.84 -11.25
C ASN A 206 35.48 12.02 -10.63
N TRP A 207 34.86 10.93 -10.18
CA TRP A 207 33.63 10.93 -9.39
C TRP A 207 33.85 10.23 -8.03
N PRO A 208 33.55 10.89 -6.90
CA PRO A 208 33.12 12.29 -6.79
C PRO A 208 34.27 13.24 -7.13
N THR A 209 33.94 14.48 -7.51
CA THR A 209 34.97 15.49 -7.75
C THR A 209 35.73 15.80 -6.46
N LYS A 210 37.00 16.22 -6.56
CA LYS A 210 37.81 16.63 -5.39
C LYS A 210 37.09 17.66 -4.51
N ARG A 211 36.45 18.66 -5.14
CA ARG A 211 35.65 19.67 -4.43
C ARG A 211 34.51 19.03 -3.63
N MET A 212 33.79 18.07 -4.21
CA MET A 212 32.73 17.37 -3.49
C MET A 212 33.29 16.53 -2.34
N MET A 213 34.45 15.88 -2.53
CA MET A 213 35.13 15.16 -1.46
C MET A 213 35.50 16.07 -0.29
N ASP A 214 35.97 17.29 -0.57
CA ASP A 214 36.30 18.28 0.47
C ASP A 214 35.04 18.74 1.26
N VAL A 215 33.88 18.84 0.59
CA VAL A 215 32.60 19.13 1.25
C VAL A 215 32.13 17.94 2.09
N ILE A 216 32.18 16.71 1.54
CA ILE A 216 31.74 15.50 2.24
C ILE A 216 32.53 15.28 3.53
N LYS A 217 33.85 15.49 3.51
CA LYS A 217 34.70 15.35 4.70
C LYS A 217 34.39 16.34 5.83
N GLN A 218 33.70 17.45 5.52
CA GLN A 218 33.25 18.41 6.52
C GLN A 218 31.92 18.03 7.16
N THR A 219 31.22 17.02 6.63
CA THR A 219 29.98 16.53 7.22
C THR A 219 30.25 15.68 8.45
N PRO A 220 29.38 15.71 9.47
CA PRO A 220 29.54 14.87 10.65
C PRO A 220 29.31 13.39 10.32
N VAL A 221 30.00 12.51 11.04
CA VAL A 221 29.70 11.07 11.08
C VAL A 221 28.72 10.81 12.21
N LEU A 222 27.66 10.06 11.94
CA LEU A 222 26.61 9.77 12.91
C LEU A 222 26.85 8.44 13.59
N LEU A 223 26.78 8.42 14.93
CA LEU A 223 26.88 7.21 15.73
C LEU A 223 25.50 6.71 16.10
N VAL A 224 25.12 5.57 15.53
CA VAL A 224 23.77 5.00 15.65
C VAL A 224 23.78 3.85 16.68
N PRO A 225 22.80 3.77 17.61
CA PRO A 225 22.80 2.81 18.72
C PRO A 225 22.37 1.41 18.28
N VAL A 226 23.21 0.76 17.46
CA VAL A 226 23.06 -0.61 17.02
C VAL A 226 24.44 -1.25 16.86
N GLY A 227 24.62 -2.43 17.47
CA GLY A 227 25.83 -3.23 17.31
C GLY A 227 25.76 -4.24 16.17
N GLN A 228 26.88 -4.91 15.94
CA GLN A 228 26.97 -5.96 14.94
C GLN A 228 26.30 -7.23 15.47
N ARG A 229 25.41 -7.85 14.68
CA ARG A 229 24.51 -8.94 15.14
C ARG A 229 25.22 -10.18 15.69
N SER A 230 26.39 -10.47 15.19
CA SER A 230 27.24 -11.61 15.56
C SER A 230 28.26 -11.27 16.66
N SER A 231 28.34 -10.00 17.10
CA SER A 231 29.28 -9.59 18.14
C SER A 231 28.77 -9.94 19.54
N PRO A 232 29.61 -10.53 20.40
CA PRO A 232 29.29 -10.71 21.82
C PRO A 232 29.03 -9.39 22.56
N GLN A 233 29.64 -8.28 22.09
CA GLN A 233 29.55 -6.95 22.70
C GLN A 233 28.59 -6.01 21.93
N GLN A 234 27.66 -6.55 21.13
CA GLN A 234 26.73 -5.76 20.30
C GLN A 234 25.92 -4.68 21.06
N HIS A 235 25.76 -4.82 22.37
CA HIS A 235 25.00 -3.89 23.21
C HIS A 235 25.85 -2.68 23.68
N LEU A 236 27.17 -2.72 23.47
CA LEU A 236 28.13 -1.65 23.74
C LEU A 236 28.61 -0.95 22.45
N GLU A 237 28.25 -1.52 21.30
CA GLU A 237 28.70 -1.06 19.98
C GLU A 237 27.76 -0.02 19.38
N TRP A 238 28.35 0.89 18.61
CA TRP A 238 27.69 1.95 17.88
C TRP A 238 28.14 1.88 16.43
N ARG A 239 27.19 1.90 15.49
CA ARG A 239 27.50 1.85 14.06
C ARG A 239 27.83 3.24 13.53
N LEU A 240 28.88 3.35 12.72
CA LEU A 240 29.18 4.54 11.94
C LEU A 240 28.14 4.69 10.81
N SER A 241 27.53 5.87 10.71
CA SER A 241 26.59 6.20 9.65
C SER A 241 27.04 7.47 8.93
N PHE A 242 27.11 7.38 7.61
CA PHE A 242 27.55 8.45 6.72
C PHE A 242 26.38 9.10 5.97
N SER A 243 25.16 9.08 6.53
CA SER A 243 23.94 9.54 5.85
C SER A 243 24.02 10.96 5.28
N PHE A 244 24.76 11.88 5.92
CA PHE A 244 25.02 13.20 5.36
C PHE A 244 25.87 13.15 4.07
N ALA A 245 26.95 12.38 4.10
CA ALA A 245 27.81 12.17 2.95
C ALA A 245 27.05 11.47 1.82
N GLU A 246 26.27 10.44 2.14
CA GLU A 246 25.43 9.71 1.20
C GLU A 246 24.43 10.63 0.51
N LYS A 247 23.73 11.48 1.26
CA LYS A 247 22.78 12.46 0.72
C LYS A 247 23.48 13.38 -0.31
N LEU A 248 24.67 13.88 0.01
CA LEU A 248 25.46 14.71 -0.92
C LEU A 248 25.90 13.95 -2.17
N LEU A 249 26.34 12.69 -2.03
CA LEU A 249 26.71 11.84 -3.16
C LEU A 249 25.51 11.54 -4.06
N MET A 250 24.35 11.24 -3.47
CA MET A 250 23.10 11.03 -4.20
C MET A 250 22.71 12.28 -4.99
N MET A 251 22.90 13.49 -4.42
CA MET A 251 22.67 14.76 -5.14
C MET A 251 23.62 14.98 -6.32
N GLN A 252 24.75 14.27 -6.41
CA GLN A 252 25.65 14.31 -7.57
C GLN A 252 25.27 13.33 -8.69
N PHE A 253 24.24 12.51 -8.50
CA PHE A 253 23.80 11.58 -9.54
C PHE A 253 23.24 12.36 -10.73
N ASN A 254 23.71 12.04 -11.93
CA ASN A 254 23.12 12.49 -13.17
C ASN A 254 21.78 11.78 -13.44
N SER A 255 21.09 12.18 -14.52
CA SER A 255 19.76 11.64 -14.86
C SER A 255 19.72 10.12 -14.96
N THR A 256 20.64 9.52 -15.72
CA THR A 256 20.73 8.07 -15.90
C THR A 256 21.04 7.34 -14.60
N GLN A 257 21.94 7.88 -13.78
CA GLN A 257 22.35 7.27 -12.51
C GLN A 257 21.19 7.18 -11.51
N TYR A 258 20.45 8.28 -11.27
CA TYR A 258 19.33 8.19 -10.32
C TYR A 258 18.17 7.37 -10.89
N LYS A 259 17.90 7.42 -12.20
CA LYS A 259 16.90 6.55 -12.85
C LYS A 259 17.28 5.07 -12.70
N CYS A 260 18.54 4.72 -12.90
CA CYS A 260 19.06 3.38 -12.66
C CYS A 260 18.85 2.95 -11.21
N TYR A 261 19.17 3.81 -10.23
CA TYR A 261 18.92 3.49 -8.82
C TYR A 261 17.43 3.27 -8.50
N VAL A 262 16.55 4.13 -9.03
CA VAL A 262 15.10 3.96 -8.86
C VAL A 262 14.60 2.66 -9.50
N MET A 263 15.13 2.29 -10.68
CA MET A 263 14.83 1.01 -11.30
C MET A 263 15.30 -0.18 -10.46
N LEU A 264 16.47 -0.11 -9.81
CA LEU A 264 16.90 -1.14 -8.87
C LEU A 264 15.95 -1.27 -7.68
N LYS A 265 15.38 -0.16 -7.19
CA LYS A 265 14.34 -0.20 -6.15
C LYS A 265 13.07 -0.91 -6.63
N PHE A 266 12.66 -0.66 -7.87
CA PHE A 266 11.53 -1.38 -8.47
C PHE A 266 11.82 -2.87 -8.62
N ILE A 267 12.99 -3.24 -9.15
CA ILE A 267 13.42 -4.64 -9.27
C ILE A 267 13.41 -5.33 -7.90
N LYS A 268 13.97 -4.70 -6.86
CA LYS A 268 13.90 -5.21 -5.49
C LYS A 268 12.45 -5.41 -5.05
N LYS A 269 11.61 -4.38 -5.18
CA LYS A 269 10.21 -4.43 -4.75
C LYS A 269 9.45 -5.56 -5.45
N THR A 270 9.69 -5.74 -6.74
CA THR A 270 8.98 -6.73 -7.56
C THR A 270 9.47 -8.15 -7.37
N PHE A 271 10.79 -8.36 -7.40
CA PHE A 271 11.36 -9.70 -7.49
C PHE A 271 11.97 -10.19 -6.17
N ILE A 272 12.22 -9.31 -5.19
CA ILE A 272 12.82 -9.69 -3.91
C ILE A 272 11.81 -9.59 -2.76
N ASN A 273 11.00 -8.53 -2.69
CA ASN A 273 10.07 -8.32 -1.56
C ASN A 273 8.90 -9.31 -1.52
N VAL A 274 8.56 -9.94 -2.64
CA VAL A 274 7.51 -10.97 -2.70
C VAL A 274 7.93 -12.31 -2.08
N HIS A 275 9.14 -12.35 -1.50
CA HIS A 275 9.72 -13.51 -0.85
C HIS A 275 10.16 -13.14 0.58
N ASP A 276 10.30 -14.14 1.45
CA ASP A 276 10.72 -13.98 2.86
C ASP A 276 12.22 -13.58 3.04
N VAL A 277 12.80 -12.86 2.09
CA VAL A 277 14.21 -12.44 2.06
C VAL A 277 14.36 -10.92 1.89
N GLU A 278 13.27 -10.15 1.97
CA GLU A 278 13.24 -8.71 1.71
C GLU A 278 14.19 -7.88 2.59
N ASN A 279 14.43 -8.35 3.82
CA ASN A 279 15.27 -7.69 4.82
C ASN A 279 16.77 -8.00 4.66
N VAL A 280 17.12 -8.90 3.73
CA VAL A 280 18.51 -9.31 3.48
C VAL A 280 19.13 -8.41 2.40
N LEU A 281 18.50 -8.31 1.22
CA LEU A 281 18.93 -7.42 0.14
C LEU A 281 18.07 -6.14 0.14
N THR A 282 18.49 -5.14 0.90
CA THR A 282 17.80 -3.85 1.06
C THR A 282 18.12 -2.82 -0.04
N SER A 283 17.37 -1.71 -0.10
CA SER A 283 17.64 -0.55 -0.96
C SER A 283 19.02 0.08 -0.70
N TYR A 284 19.54 -0.02 0.53
CA TYR A 284 20.88 0.45 0.89
C TYR A 284 21.99 -0.32 0.16
N HIS A 285 21.82 -1.63 -0.09
CA HIS A 285 22.77 -2.41 -0.89
C HIS A 285 22.72 -1.97 -2.36
N CYS A 286 21.53 -1.65 -2.89
CA CYS A 286 21.38 -1.10 -4.24
C CYS A 286 22.06 0.28 -4.36
N LYS A 287 21.93 1.13 -3.33
CA LYS A 287 22.60 2.44 -3.27
C LYS A 287 24.13 2.28 -3.26
N THR A 288 24.61 1.36 -2.44
CA THR A 288 26.04 1.03 -2.35
C THR A 288 26.58 0.52 -3.69
N CYS A 289 25.84 -0.38 -4.35
CA CYS A 289 26.16 -0.86 -5.70
C CYS A 289 26.32 0.29 -6.72
N MET A 290 25.40 1.27 -6.69
CA MET A 290 25.51 2.47 -7.53
C MET A 290 26.80 3.24 -7.25
N PHE A 291 27.16 3.48 -5.98
CA PHE A 291 28.39 4.19 -5.64
C PHE A 291 29.64 3.47 -6.16
N TYR A 292 29.75 2.16 -5.97
CA TYR A 292 30.88 1.37 -6.49
C TYR A 292 30.96 1.45 -8.02
N LEU A 293 29.85 1.24 -8.73
CA LEU A 293 29.87 1.26 -10.19
C LEU A 293 30.16 2.64 -10.75
N ILE A 294 29.64 3.72 -10.16
CA ILE A 294 29.92 5.07 -10.65
C ILE A 294 31.40 5.43 -10.47
N VAL A 295 32.04 5.03 -9.37
CA VAL A 295 33.49 5.23 -9.17
C VAL A 295 34.30 4.47 -10.23
N ASP A 296 33.87 3.25 -10.59
CA ASP A 296 34.62 2.33 -11.45
C ASP A 296 34.24 2.37 -12.93
N THR A 297 33.38 3.30 -13.35
CA THR A 297 32.96 3.41 -14.77
C THR A 297 33.03 4.85 -15.30
N PRO A 298 33.34 5.03 -16.60
CA PRO A 298 33.40 6.36 -17.19
C PRO A 298 32.03 7.02 -17.27
N ALA A 299 31.99 8.36 -17.19
CA ALA A 299 30.74 9.13 -17.33
C ALA A 299 30.01 8.91 -18.66
N SER A 300 30.72 8.51 -19.72
CA SER A 300 30.15 8.13 -21.02
C SER A 300 29.28 6.85 -20.95
N LEU A 301 29.45 6.02 -19.92
CA LEU A 301 28.56 4.88 -19.69
C LEU A 301 27.20 5.34 -19.18
N TRP A 302 27.15 6.38 -18.34
CA TRP A 302 25.94 6.87 -17.68
C TRP A 302 25.14 7.84 -18.55
N GLN A 303 24.79 7.38 -19.76
CA GLN A 303 23.98 8.11 -20.74
C GLN A 303 22.60 7.46 -20.90
N PRO A 304 21.55 8.21 -21.31
CA PRO A 304 20.19 7.67 -21.41
C PRO A 304 20.06 6.40 -22.24
N ASN A 305 20.85 6.29 -23.30
CA ASN A 305 20.86 5.14 -24.22
C ASN A 305 21.59 3.90 -23.65
N ASN A 306 22.22 4.02 -22.48
CA ASN A 306 22.92 2.94 -21.78
C ASN A 306 22.23 2.48 -20.49
N LEU A 307 21.02 2.96 -20.19
CA LEU A 307 20.31 2.69 -18.93
C LEU A 307 20.16 1.18 -18.65
N MET A 308 19.79 0.37 -19.65
CA MET A 308 19.68 -1.09 -19.54
C MET A 308 21.02 -1.74 -19.20
N LEU A 309 22.08 -1.33 -19.88
CA LEU A 309 23.44 -1.83 -19.63
C LEU A 309 23.89 -1.49 -18.20
N CYS A 310 23.60 -0.27 -17.73
CA CYS A 310 23.91 0.15 -16.36
C CYS A 310 23.16 -0.71 -15.34
N MET A 311 21.88 -1.00 -15.56
CA MET A 311 21.10 -1.90 -14.69
C MET A 311 21.69 -3.31 -14.64
N ASP A 312 22.08 -3.88 -15.78
CA ASP A 312 22.71 -5.21 -15.84
C ASP A 312 24.04 -5.25 -15.08
N LEU A 313 24.85 -4.18 -15.16
CA LEU A 313 26.08 -4.08 -14.39
C LEU A 313 25.79 -4.05 -12.88
N CYS A 314 24.75 -3.33 -12.47
CA CYS A 314 24.29 -3.32 -11.08
C CYS A 314 23.85 -4.71 -10.61
N LEU A 315 23.05 -5.41 -11.41
CA LEU A 315 22.58 -6.77 -11.09
C LEU A 315 23.74 -7.77 -11.02
N LYS A 316 24.73 -7.67 -11.93
CA LYS A 316 25.95 -8.49 -11.91
C LYS A 316 26.78 -8.24 -10.66
N LEU A 317 26.97 -6.99 -10.28
CA LEU A 317 27.73 -6.64 -9.07
C LEU A 317 27.02 -7.16 -7.81
N LEU A 318 25.72 -6.92 -7.69
CA LEU A 318 24.90 -7.43 -6.59
C LEU A 318 24.95 -8.97 -6.52
N LEU A 319 24.83 -9.66 -7.66
CA LEU A 319 24.94 -11.12 -7.73
C LEU A 319 26.31 -11.59 -7.22
N SER A 320 27.39 -10.94 -7.66
CA SER A 320 28.74 -11.30 -7.22
C SER A 320 28.90 -11.19 -5.70
N TRP A 321 28.37 -10.12 -5.09
CA TRP A 321 28.39 -9.92 -3.65
C TRP A 321 27.55 -10.94 -2.90
N VAL A 322 26.38 -11.30 -3.42
CA VAL A 322 25.52 -12.34 -2.84
C VAL A 322 26.23 -13.70 -2.91
N GLN A 323 26.84 -14.05 -4.04
CA GLN A 323 27.57 -15.31 -4.22
C GLN A 323 28.79 -15.40 -3.32
N SER A 324 29.54 -14.32 -3.15
CA SER A 324 30.68 -14.28 -2.22
C SER A 324 30.29 -14.06 -0.76
N ALA A 325 28.99 -13.94 -0.46
CA ALA A 325 28.45 -13.54 0.84
C ALA A 325 29.11 -12.27 1.42
N ASN A 326 29.55 -11.36 0.55
CA ASN A 326 30.30 -10.17 0.93
C ASN A 326 29.80 -8.95 0.16
N CYS A 327 29.08 -8.06 0.85
CA CYS A 327 28.68 -6.76 0.33
C CYS A 327 29.40 -5.67 1.13
N PRO A 328 30.46 -5.06 0.59
CA PRO A 328 31.27 -4.09 1.32
C PRO A 328 30.52 -2.76 1.47
N ASN A 329 30.60 -2.14 2.65
CA ASN A 329 30.14 -0.75 2.82
C ASN A 329 30.97 0.19 1.90
N PHE A 330 30.37 1.26 1.39
CA PHE A 330 31.08 2.20 0.51
C PHE A 330 32.19 2.99 1.24
N PHE A 331 31.93 3.45 2.46
CA PHE A 331 32.87 4.27 3.24
C PHE A 331 33.80 3.41 4.10
N VAL A 332 33.33 2.25 4.55
CA VAL A 332 34.12 1.29 5.34
C VAL A 332 34.10 -0.09 4.68
N PRO A 333 34.79 -0.32 3.55
CA PRO A 333 34.63 -1.57 2.78
C PRO A 333 35.02 -2.86 3.51
N ASP A 334 35.73 -2.78 4.63
CA ASP A 334 36.01 -3.94 5.48
C ASP A 334 34.78 -4.35 6.31
N GLU A 335 33.77 -3.47 6.42
CA GLU A 335 32.43 -3.79 6.92
C GLU A 335 31.63 -4.55 5.85
N ASN A 336 31.44 -5.86 6.05
CA ASN A 336 30.53 -6.66 5.25
C ASN A 336 29.08 -6.52 5.74
N MET A 337 28.24 -5.86 4.94
CA MET A 337 26.85 -5.58 5.28
C MET A 337 25.91 -6.79 5.30
N PHE A 338 26.34 -7.92 4.72
CA PHE A 338 25.63 -9.21 4.77
C PHE A 338 25.92 -10.02 6.04
N LEU A 339 26.97 -9.66 6.79
CA LEU A 339 27.39 -10.40 7.97
C LEU A 339 26.26 -10.45 9.03
N GLY A 340 25.88 -11.66 9.43
CA GLY A 340 24.78 -11.89 10.39
C GLY A 340 23.37 -11.65 9.83
N LYS A 341 23.21 -11.47 8.51
CA LYS A 341 21.90 -11.30 7.85
C LYS A 341 21.64 -12.33 6.76
N LEU A 342 22.66 -12.66 5.96
CA LEU A 342 22.55 -13.54 4.81
C LEU A 342 22.72 -15.01 5.25
N THR A 343 21.62 -15.75 5.35
CA THR A 343 21.65 -17.21 5.58
C THR A 343 21.92 -17.95 4.27
N CYS A 344 22.41 -19.20 4.32
CA CYS A 344 22.63 -20.00 3.11
C CYS A 344 21.37 -20.10 2.24
N LEU A 345 20.19 -20.30 2.85
CA LEU A 345 18.92 -20.36 2.12
C LEU A 345 18.58 -19.02 1.45
N ALA A 346 18.77 -17.89 2.15
CA ALA A 346 18.52 -16.57 1.57
C ALA A 346 19.52 -16.26 0.44
N GLN A 347 20.78 -16.64 0.61
CA GLN A 347 21.83 -16.50 -0.39
C GLN A 347 21.47 -17.22 -1.69
N GLU A 348 21.13 -18.51 -1.62
CA GLU A 348 20.75 -19.27 -2.80
C GLU A 348 19.50 -18.71 -3.49
N LYS A 349 18.49 -18.28 -2.72
CA LYS A 349 17.27 -17.70 -3.27
C LYS A 349 17.56 -16.39 -4.01
N ILE A 350 18.26 -15.46 -3.37
CA ILE A 350 18.58 -14.15 -3.97
C ILE A 350 19.50 -14.33 -5.18
N ALA A 351 20.51 -15.21 -5.09
CA ALA A 351 21.40 -15.50 -6.21
C ALA A 351 20.63 -16.05 -7.41
N ARG A 352 19.71 -16.99 -7.20
CA ARG A 352 18.83 -17.53 -8.26
C ARG A 352 18.00 -16.44 -8.92
N ILE A 353 17.33 -15.61 -8.13
CA ILE A 353 16.52 -14.50 -8.67
C ILE A 353 17.37 -13.56 -9.52
N LEU A 354 18.54 -13.13 -9.03
CA LEU A 354 19.42 -12.23 -9.79
C LEU A 354 19.98 -12.89 -11.05
N GLN A 355 20.28 -14.20 -11.02
CA GLN A 355 20.69 -14.97 -12.20
C GLN A 355 19.57 -15.05 -13.24
N ASP A 356 18.35 -15.36 -12.82
CA ASP A 356 17.18 -15.44 -13.70
C ASP A 356 16.89 -14.11 -14.37
N LEU A 357 17.02 -12.99 -13.64
CA LEU A 357 16.88 -11.64 -14.20
C LEU A 357 17.95 -11.37 -15.27
N LEU A 358 19.22 -11.71 -14.99
CA LEU A 358 20.31 -11.51 -15.95
C LEU A 358 20.17 -12.38 -17.20
N GLN A 359 19.63 -13.60 -17.07
CA GLN A 359 19.37 -14.50 -18.21
C GLN A 359 18.26 -13.99 -19.14
N GLN A 360 17.39 -13.10 -18.64
CA GLN A 360 16.30 -12.53 -19.42
C GLN A 360 16.75 -11.41 -20.39
N ASN A 361 18.02 -11.02 -20.40
CA ASN A 361 18.58 -9.99 -21.31
C ASN A 361 17.70 -8.74 -21.40
N GLY A 362 17.38 -8.16 -20.24
CA GLY A 362 16.60 -6.93 -20.12
C GLY A 362 15.08 -7.08 -20.17
N ARG A 363 14.55 -8.27 -20.54
CA ARG A 363 13.10 -8.51 -20.55
C ARG A 363 12.46 -8.42 -19.17
N TYR A 364 13.22 -8.52 -18.09
CA TYR A 364 12.68 -8.37 -16.74
C TYR A 364 12.02 -6.99 -16.50
N VAL A 365 12.44 -5.94 -17.20
CA VAL A 365 11.83 -4.61 -17.11
C VAL A 365 10.37 -4.64 -17.56
N THR A 366 10.04 -5.50 -18.51
CA THR A 366 8.69 -5.62 -19.06
C THR A 366 7.76 -6.43 -18.14
N ILE A 367 8.31 -7.09 -17.12
CA ILE A 367 7.58 -7.92 -16.14
C ILE A 367 7.40 -7.17 -14.82
N ILE A 368 8.01 -5.99 -14.65
CA ILE A 368 7.75 -5.16 -13.48
C ILE A 368 6.27 -4.75 -13.50
N PRO A 369 5.47 -5.08 -12.46
CA PRO A 369 4.05 -4.82 -12.45
C PRO A 369 3.75 -3.34 -12.70
N HIS A 370 2.69 -3.13 -13.44
CA HIS A 370 2.25 -1.81 -13.86
C HIS A 370 1.99 -0.88 -12.64
N GLU A 371 1.44 -1.40 -11.56
CA GLU A 371 1.21 -0.73 -10.27
C GLU A 371 2.50 -0.23 -9.62
N ASN A 372 3.66 -0.75 -10.04
CA ASN A 372 4.95 -0.33 -9.56
C ASN A 372 5.57 0.79 -10.42
N ILE A 373 5.31 0.90 -11.74
CA ILE A 373 5.97 1.92 -12.59
C ILE A 373 4.98 2.82 -13.37
N GLY A 374 3.79 2.37 -13.75
CA GLY A 374 2.74 3.15 -14.45
C GLY A 374 2.53 2.80 -15.94
N ASP A 375 1.41 3.27 -16.53
CA ASP A 375 0.79 2.72 -17.78
C ASP A 375 1.67 2.94 -19.01
N ASN A 376 2.62 3.85 -18.86
CA ASN A 376 3.54 4.29 -19.88
C ASN A 376 4.63 3.23 -20.19
N VAL A 377 5.02 2.34 -19.24
CA VAL A 377 5.99 1.26 -19.52
C VAL A 377 5.38 0.19 -20.43
N VAL A 378 4.10 -0.12 -20.22
CA VAL A 378 3.38 -1.15 -20.99
C VAL A 378 3.23 -0.74 -22.45
N ARG A 379 2.88 0.53 -22.72
CA ARG A 379 2.80 1.10 -24.08
C ARG A 379 4.14 1.04 -24.83
N VAL A 380 5.25 1.11 -24.10
CA VAL A 380 6.61 1.06 -24.63
C VAL A 380 7.06 -0.35 -24.98
N CYS A 381 6.81 -1.32 -24.10
CA CYS A 381 7.12 -2.72 -24.36
C CYS A 381 6.35 -3.24 -25.59
N GLN A 382 5.12 -2.75 -25.80
CA GLN A 382 4.31 -3.01 -26.97
C GLN A 382 4.86 -2.34 -28.25
N SER A 383 5.41 -1.13 -28.16
CA SER A 383 6.00 -0.41 -29.30
C SER A 383 7.31 -0.98 -29.82
N LEU A 384 8.01 -1.79 -29.02
CA LEU A 384 9.32 -2.38 -29.36
C LEU A 384 9.24 -3.84 -29.84
N CYS A 385 8.03 -4.36 -30.11
CA CYS A 385 7.81 -5.74 -30.58
C CYS A 385 8.48 -6.83 -29.71
N ILE A 386 8.78 -6.54 -28.44
CA ILE A 386 9.34 -7.52 -27.51
C ILE A 386 8.21 -8.47 -27.12
N ASN A 387 8.31 -9.72 -27.58
CA ASN A 387 7.32 -10.76 -27.34
C ASN A 387 7.29 -11.11 -25.84
N LEU A 388 6.34 -10.50 -25.13
CA LEU A 388 6.02 -10.79 -23.74
C LEU A 388 5.34 -12.16 -23.67
N SER A 389 6.10 -13.23 -23.42
CA SER A 389 5.54 -14.54 -23.07
C SER A 389 4.92 -14.46 -21.68
N TYR A 390 3.65 -14.10 -21.63
CA TYR A 390 2.83 -14.14 -20.43
C TYR A 390 2.51 -15.59 -20.07
N THR A 391 3.16 -16.13 -19.04
CA THR A 391 2.54 -17.16 -18.19
C THR A 391 3.17 -17.13 -16.81
N ASN A 392 2.52 -16.44 -15.87
CA ASN A 392 2.48 -16.87 -14.49
C ASN A 392 1.10 -16.52 -13.93
N GLU A 393 0.38 -17.52 -13.41
CA GLU A 393 -1.01 -17.45 -12.94
C GLU A 393 -1.24 -16.39 -11.84
N TYR A 394 -0.15 -15.89 -11.23
CA TYR A 394 -0.15 -14.76 -10.30
C TYR A 394 -0.43 -13.41 -10.98
N PHE A 395 0.04 -13.22 -12.21
CA PHE A 395 -0.18 -12.01 -13.00
C PHE A 395 -1.65 -11.88 -13.42
N LEU A 396 -2.38 -12.98 -13.67
CA LEU A 396 -3.80 -12.92 -14.05
C LEU A 396 -4.67 -12.35 -12.90
N ALA A 397 -4.34 -12.67 -11.65
CA ALA A 397 -5.08 -12.17 -10.47
C ALA A 397 -4.80 -10.68 -10.18
N GLN A 398 -3.57 -10.22 -10.42
CA GLN A 398 -3.16 -8.83 -10.20
C GLN A 398 -3.54 -7.92 -11.38
N THR A 399 -3.45 -8.44 -12.61
CA THR A 399 -3.95 -7.80 -13.85
C THR A 399 -5.45 -7.58 -13.83
N ILE A 400 -6.20 -8.51 -13.23
CA ILE A 400 -7.63 -8.35 -12.94
C ILE A 400 -7.89 -7.18 -11.96
N SER A 401 -7.00 -6.97 -10.98
CA SER A 401 -7.08 -5.90 -9.98
C SER A 401 -6.67 -4.53 -10.53
N GLU A 402 -5.76 -4.51 -11.52
CA GLU A 402 -5.25 -3.30 -12.17
C GLU A 402 -6.03 -2.89 -13.43
N LEU A 403 -6.55 -3.82 -14.25
CA LEU A 403 -7.45 -3.50 -15.37
C LEU A 403 -8.70 -2.76 -14.89
N MET A 404 -9.13 -3.01 -13.65
CA MET A 404 -10.24 -2.29 -13.01
C MET A 404 -9.91 -0.84 -12.65
N LYS A 405 -8.64 -0.42 -12.69
CA LYS A 405 -8.23 0.93 -12.29
C LYS A 405 -8.06 1.90 -13.47
N ASN A 406 -7.71 1.48 -14.69
CA ASN A 406 -7.22 2.43 -15.74
C ASN A 406 -7.65 2.22 -17.22
N LEU A 407 -8.59 1.35 -17.60
CA LEU A 407 -8.76 1.03 -19.04
C LEU A 407 -9.34 2.15 -19.92
N ASP A 408 -8.65 2.39 -21.04
CA ASP A 408 -9.01 3.22 -22.19
C ASP A 408 -9.71 2.36 -23.28
N TYR A 409 -10.63 2.95 -24.05
CA TYR A 409 -11.72 2.29 -24.80
C TYR A 409 -11.30 1.25 -25.87
N LEU A 410 -10.08 1.35 -26.42
CA LEU A 410 -9.67 0.57 -27.60
C LEU A 410 -9.24 -0.88 -27.29
N SER A 411 -8.70 -1.14 -26.10
CA SER A 411 -8.10 -2.44 -25.72
C SER A 411 -9.13 -3.53 -25.42
N VAL A 412 -10.34 -3.13 -25.05
CA VAL A 412 -11.39 -4.08 -24.65
C VAL A 412 -12.16 -4.62 -25.86
N SER A 413 -12.18 -3.88 -26.98
CA SER A 413 -12.67 -4.36 -28.28
C SER A 413 -11.91 -5.62 -28.75
N LEU A 414 -10.60 -5.71 -28.49
CA LEU A 414 -9.77 -6.86 -28.84
C LEU A 414 -10.02 -8.09 -27.96
N LEU A 415 -10.23 -7.91 -26.64
CA LEU A 415 -10.55 -8.96 -25.68
C LEU A 415 -11.87 -9.71 -25.98
N LEU A 416 -12.78 -9.09 -26.73
CA LEU A 416 -14.09 -9.63 -27.09
C LEU A 416 -14.08 -10.53 -28.34
N THR A 417 -12.95 -10.61 -29.06
CA THR A 417 -12.90 -11.29 -30.38
C THR A 417 -12.32 -12.71 -30.37
N ASP A 418 -11.63 -13.16 -29.31
CA ASP A 418 -10.93 -14.45 -29.35
C ASP A 418 -11.58 -15.52 -28.44
N ARG A 419 -12.12 -16.57 -29.07
CA ARG A 419 -12.92 -17.63 -28.43
C ARG A 419 -12.10 -18.83 -27.94
N GLU A 420 -10.80 -18.92 -28.22
CA GLU A 420 -10.11 -20.24 -28.16
C GLU A 420 -9.11 -20.51 -27.00
N LYS A 421 -8.78 -19.55 -26.12
CA LYS A 421 -7.69 -19.78 -25.14
C LYS A 421 -8.09 -19.62 -23.67
N PHE A 422 -8.84 -20.58 -23.11
CA PHE A 422 -9.01 -20.73 -21.64
C PHE A 422 -9.07 -22.20 -21.19
N SER A 423 -8.22 -23.04 -21.77
CA SER A 423 -8.19 -24.48 -21.55
C SER A 423 -7.13 -24.96 -20.54
N ILE A 424 -6.87 -24.27 -19.42
CA ILE A 424 -6.13 -24.83 -18.27
C ILE A 424 -6.63 -24.23 -16.92
N PHE A 425 -7.57 -24.90 -16.22
CA PHE A 425 -7.83 -24.97 -14.75
C PHE A 425 -8.98 -25.96 -14.42
N LYS A 426 -8.72 -27.14 -13.83
CA LYS A 426 -9.79 -28.13 -13.43
C LYS A 426 -10.13 -27.98 -11.93
N PRO A 427 -11.39 -27.66 -11.57
CA PRO A 427 -12.03 -28.26 -10.39
C PRO A 427 -13.48 -28.75 -10.65
N ARG A 428 -14.06 -29.44 -9.67
CA ARG A 428 -14.95 -30.62 -9.82
C ARG A 428 -16.41 -30.44 -10.23
N HIS A 429 -17.04 -29.26 -10.27
CA HIS A 429 -18.46 -29.15 -10.70
C HIS A 429 -18.83 -27.79 -11.36
N GLY A 430 -18.32 -27.57 -12.56
CA GLY A 430 -18.70 -26.48 -13.48
C GLY A 430 -17.76 -26.47 -14.69
N THR A 431 -18.25 -26.24 -15.91
CA THR A 431 -17.36 -26.23 -17.08
C THR A 431 -16.44 -25.00 -17.02
N ARG A 432 -15.17 -25.10 -17.44
CA ARG A 432 -14.22 -23.95 -17.51
C ARG A 432 -14.80 -22.75 -18.27
N GLN A 433 -15.66 -23.03 -19.25
CA GLN A 433 -16.35 -22.04 -20.04
C GLN A 433 -17.36 -21.24 -19.20
N GLU A 434 -18.14 -21.89 -18.33
CA GLU A 434 -19.11 -21.23 -17.44
C GLU A 434 -18.42 -20.25 -16.47
N ILE A 435 -17.31 -20.65 -15.86
CA ILE A 435 -16.55 -19.79 -14.94
C ILE A 435 -15.96 -18.57 -15.68
N GLY A 436 -15.41 -18.79 -16.88
CA GLY A 436 -14.91 -17.71 -17.73
C GLY A 436 -16.00 -16.75 -18.22
N ILE A 437 -17.24 -17.24 -18.41
CA ILE A 437 -18.39 -16.39 -18.74
C ILE A 437 -18.79 -15.51 -17.56
N VAL A 438 -18.91 -16.09 -16.36
CA VAL A 438 -19.28 -15.37 -15.14
C VAL A 438 -18.25 -14.29 -14.80
N LEU A 439 -16.95 -14.61 -14.83
CA LEU A 439 -15.88 -13.65 -14.56
C LEU A 439 -15.87 -12.51 -15.59
N ARG A 440 -15.97 -12.82 -16.89
CA ARG A 440 -16.06 -11.79 -17.95
C ARG A 440 -17.19 -10.81 -17.69
N ALA A 441 -18.35 -11.32 -17.33
CA ALA A 441 -19.50 -10.47 -17.10
C ALA A 441 -19.38 -9.65 -15.80
N LEU A 442 -18.78 -10.19 -14.74
CA LEU A 442 -18.49 -9.41 -13.52
C LEU A 442 -17.54 -8.24 -13.83
N PHE A 443 -16.52 -8.45 -14.67
CA PHE A 443 -15.61 -7.39 -15.11
C PHE A 443 -16.32 -6.34 -15.95
N CYS A 444 -17.11 -6.75 -16.94
CA CYS A 444 -17.89 -5.84 -17.78
C CYS A 444 -18.85 -4.99 -16.94
N SER A 445 -19.49 -5.58 -15.91
CA SER A 445 -20.38 -4.88 -14.99
C SER A 445 -19.64 -3.85 -14.13
N ALA A 446 -18.46 -4.18 -13.61
CA ALA A 446 -17.66 -3.26 -12.80
C ALA A 446 -17.09 -2.11 -13.65
N PHE A 447 -16.52 -2.42 -14.81
CA PHE A 447 -15.90 -1.45 -15.70
C PHE A 447 -16.93 -0.49 -16.32
N GLY A 448 -18.08 -1.02 -16.74
CA GLY A 448 -19.18 -0.20 -17.26
C GLY A 448 -19.70 0.80 -16.24
N ASN A 449 -19.85 0.41 -14.96
CA ASN A 449 -20.25 1.35 -13.91
C ASN A 449 -19.20 2.43 -13.65
N HIS A 450 -17.91 2.06 -13.63
CA HIS A 450 -16.84 3.04 -13.43
C HIS A 450 -16.82 4.10 -14.55
N LEU A 451 -16.88 3.67 -15.82
CA LEU A 451 -16.92 4.57 -16.97
C LEU A 451 -18.15 5.47 -16.97
N ALA A 452 -19.31 4.90 -16.65
CA ALA A 452 -20.54 5.66 -16.50
C ALA A 452 -20.40 6.72 -15.39
N SER A 453 -19.82 6.35 -14.25
CA SER A 453 -19.66 7.22 -13.08
C SER A 453 -18.73 8.40 -13.37
N GLN A 454 -17.61 8.15 -14.06
CA GLN A 454 -16.69 9.21 -14.52
C GLN A 454 -17.35 10.16 -15.51
N SER A 455 -18.16 9.62 -16.43
CA SER A 455 -18.82 10.40 -17.47
C SER A 455 -19.96 11.28 -16.93
N LEU A 456 -20.64 10.81 -15.87
CA LEU A 456 -21.69 11.55 -15.17
C LEU A 456 -21.16 12.58 -14.15
N LYS A 457 -19.88 12.48 -13.74
CA LYS A 457 -19.23 13.40 -12.81
C LYS A 457 -18.91 14.77 -13.41
N GLN A 458 -18.55 14.79 -14.70
CA GLN A 458 -18.18 16.02 -15.41
C GLN A 458 -19.46 16.65 -15.95
N GLU A 459 -19.72 17.93 -15.65
CA GLU A 459 -20.94 18.66 -16.10
C GLU A 459 -21.06 18.77 -17.63
N MET A 460 -20.05 18.29 -18.38
CA MET A 460 -20.15 17.99 -19.80
C MET A 460 -20.25 16.48 -20.03
N CYS A 461 -21.44 16.02 -20.37
CA CYS A 461 -21.74 14.64 -20.72
C CYS A 461 -20.94 14.20 -21.96
N HIS A 462 -19.87 13.41 -21.76
CA HIS A 462 -19.15 12.77 -22.86
C HIS A 462 -20.00 11.61 -23.42
N GLN A 463 -20.89 11.91 -24.36
CA GLN A 463 -21.85 10.95 -24.93
C GLN A 463 -21.19 9.65 -25.46
N GLU A 464 -19.99 9.76 -26.03
CA GLU A 464 -19.22 8.60 -26.49
C GLU A 464 -18.89 7.63 -25.35
N LYS A 465 -18.38 8.12 -24.22
CA LYS A 465 -18.04 7.31 -23.04
C LYS A 465 -19.26 6.63 -22.40
N LEU A 466 -20.44 7.23 -22.52
CA LEU A 466 -21.69 6.63 -22.04
C LEU A 466 -22.20 5.51 -22.95
N ILE A 467 -21.95 5.59 -24.25
CA ILE A 467 -22.22 4.49 -25.19
C ILE A 467 -21.31 3.30 -24.85
N VAL A 468 -20.03 3.57 -24.59
CA VAL A 468 -19.08 2.55 -24.13
C VAL A 468 -19.52 1.89 -22.82
N ALA A 469 -19.86 2.71 -21.82
CA ALA A 469 -20.28 2.23 -20.52
C ALA A 469 -21.55 1.36 -20.61
N HIS A 470 -22.47 1.75 -21.49
CA HIS A 470 -23.70 1.01 -21.77
C HIS A 470 -23.43 -0.38 -22.34
N GLU A 471 -22.55 -0.50 -23.35
CA GLU A 471 -22.14 -1.79 -23.93
C GLU A 471 -21.48 -2.70 -22.89
N PHE A 472 -20.63 -2.15 -22.02
CA PHE A 472 -20.02 -2.91 -20.94
C PHE A 472 -21.03 -3.40 -19.91
N LEU A 473 -21.96 -2.55 -19.49
CA LEU A 473 -23.01 -2.95 -18.56
C LEU A 473 -23.95 -3.99 -19.20
N LEU A 474 -24.20 -3.90 -20.51
CA LEU A 474 -24.99 -4.87 -21.25
C LEU A 474 -24.30 -6.24 -21.30
N LEU A 475 -23.01 -6.29 -21.62
CA LEU A 475 -22.21 -7.51 -21.53
C LEU A 475 -22.14 -8.05 -20.09
N GLY A 476 -21.99 -7.15 -19.13
CA GLY A 476 -21.94 -7.47 -17.70
C GLY A 476 -23.25 -7.96 -17.12
N SER A 477 -24.37 -7.70 -17.80
CA SER A 477 -25.69 -8.19 -17.40
C SER A 477 -25.84 -9.72 -17.46
N SER A 478 -24.83 -10.42 -17.98
CA SER A 478 -24.74 -11.87 -18.01
C SER A 478 -24.02 -12.50 -16.79
N SER A 479 -23.53 -11.69 -15.83
CA SER A 479 -22.71 -12.13 -14.67
C SER A 479 -23.47 -12.95 -13.65
N ASP A 480 -24.76 -12.70 -13.61
CA ASP A 480 -25.80 -13.41 -12.88
C ASP A 480 -27.12 -12.81 -13.40
N VAL A 481 -28.22 -13.56 -13.30
CA VAL A 481 -29.51 -13.10 -13.89
C VAL A 481 -30.02 -11.81 -13.22
N ALA A 482 -29.49 -11.46 -12.04
CA ALA A 482 -29.98 -10.39 -11.20
C ALA A 482 -29.01 -9.20 -11.05
N SER A 483 -27.83 -9.37 -10.44
CA SER A 483 -26.96 -8.25 -10.03
C SER A 483 -26.46 -7.43 -11.22
N GLY A 484 -26.00 -8.08 -12.29
CA GLY A 484 -25.56 -7.42 -13.52
C GLY A 484 -26.68 -6.62 -14.18
N LYS A 485 -27.87 -7.22 -14.36
CA LYS A 485 -29.04 -6.55 -14.93
C LYS A 485 -29.54 -5.40 -14.05
N LEU A 486 -29.50 -5.55 -12.72
CA LEU A 486 -29.92 -4.50 -11.80
C LEU A 486 -28.94 -3.30 -11.78
N LYS A 487 -27.64 -3.53 -11.99
CA LYS A 487 -26.66 -2.46 -12.20
C LYS A 487 -26.91 -1.70 -13.49
N LEU A 488 -27.18 -2.41 -14.58
CA LEU A 488 -27.56 -1.78 -15.85
C LEU A 488 -28.89 -1.00 -15.73
N ALA A 489 -29.87 -1.51 -14.99
CA ALA A 489 -31.10 -0.78 -14.70
C ALA A 489 -30.86 0.49 -13.85
N ALA A 490 -29.93 0.45 -12.88
CA ALA A 490 -29.53 1.63 -12.12
C ALA A 490 -28.82 2.67 -13.01
N PHE A 491 -28.00 2.23 -13.96
CA PHE A 491 -27.43 3.10 -14.98
C PHE A 491 -28.51 3.76 -15.86
N TYR A 492 -29.53 3.02 -16.32
CA TYR A 492 -30.64 3.61 -17.05
C TYR A 492 -31.45 4.62 -16.24
N LEU A 493 -31.60 4.39 -14.93
CA LEU A 493 -32.21 5.35 -14.03
C LEU A 493 -31.40 6.66 -13.99
N ALA A 494 -30.07 6.57 -13.88
CA ALA A 494 -29.17 7.73 -13.90
C ALA A 494 -29.23 8.49 -15.23
N MET A 495 -29.42 7.76 -16.34
CA MET A 495 -29.54 8.32 -17.70
C MET A 495 -30.95 8.80 -18.07
N GLY A 496 -31.97 8.60 -17.22
CA GLY A 496 -33.37 8.91 -17.54
C GLY A 496 -33.99 8.02 -18.63
N LYS A 497 -33.40 6.87 -18.96
CA LYS A 497 -33.89 5.93 -19.99
C LYS A 497 -34.94 4.98 -19.41
N LEU A 498 -36.09 5.52 -19.03
CA LEU A 498 -37.10 4.82 -18.23
C LEU A 498 -37.80 3.66 -18.97
N ASP A 499 -37.92 3.71 -20.30
CA ASP A 499 -38.50 2.59 -21.08
C ASP A 499 -37.59 1.36 -21.07
N ALA A 500 -36.29 1.55 -21.38
CA ALA A 500 -35.30 0.48 -21.36
C ALA A 500 -35.11 -0.12 -19.96
N MET A 501 -35.18 0.74 -18.92
CA MET A 501 -35.17 0.31 -17.53
C MET A 501 -36.37 -0.57 -17.20
N GLU A 502 -37.58 -0.15 -17.60
CA GLU A 502 -38.81 -0.89 -17.32
C GLU A 502 -38.80 -2.28 -17.95
N ASP A 503 -38.42 -2.39 -19.22
CA ASP A 503 -38.36 -3.66 -19.95
C ASP A 503 -37.36 -4.62 -19.32
N MET A 504 -36.20 -4.10 -18.92
CA MET A 504 -35.19 -4.88 -18.21
C MET A 504 -35.69 -5.39 -16.86
N LEU A 505 -36.31 -4.52 -16.05
CA LEU A 505 -36.80 -4.90 -14.73
C LEU A 505 -37.92 -5.94 -14.83
N LYS A 506 -38.77 -5.90 -15.87
CA LYS A 506 -39.76 -6.95 -16.15
C LYS A 506 -39.10 -8.30 -16.46
N GLN A 507 -38.04 -8.29 -17.28
CA GLN A 507 -37.28 -9.52 -17.58
C GLN A 507 -36.60 -10.09 -16.33
N VAL A 508 -36.04 -9.23 -15.49
CA VAL A 508 -35.42 -9.64 -14.22
C VAL A 508 -36.47 -10.25 -13.30
N ASP A 509 -37.62 -9.58 -13.11
CA ASP A 509 -38.72 -10.05 -12.25
C ASP A 509 -39.29 -11.40 -12.74
N ALA A 510 -39.47 -11.57 -14.06
CA ALA A 510 -39.92 -12.82 -14.67
C ALA A 510 -38.90 -13.98 -14.55
N ASN A 511 -37.60 -13.68 -14.48
CA ASN A 511 -36.57 -14.71 -14.30
C ASN A 511 -36.29 -15.05 -12.83
N PHE A 512 -36.59 -14.12 -11.92
CA PHE A 512 -36.48 -14.34 -10.47
C PHE A 512 -37.42 -15.44 -9.96
N THR A 513 -38.56 -15.66 -10.63
CA THR A 513 -39.58 -16.64 -10.24
C THR A 513 -39.25 -18.10 -10.60
N HIS A 514 -38.42 -18.37 -11.63
CA HIS A 514 -38.15 -19.75 -12.10
C HIS A 514 -36.84 -20.36 -11.57
N THR A 515 -35.74 -19.60 -11.53
CA THR A 515 -34.39 -20.14 -11.28
C THR A 515 -33.89 -20.01 -9.83
N VAL A 516 -34.51 -19.16 -9.03
CA VAL A 516 -34.06 -18.84 -7.67
C VAL A 516 -34.71 -19.76 -6.63
N TYR A 517 -35.95 -20.20 -6.85
CA TYR A 517 -36.67 -21.07 -5.90
C TYR A 517 -36.03 -22.47 -5.79
N GLU A 518 -35.61 -23.10 -6.90
CA GLU A 518 -34.92 -24.40 -6.84
C GLU A 518 -33.59 -24.34 -6.05
N ARG A 519 -32.87 -23.22 -6.10
CA ARG A 519 -31.62 -23.05 -5.33
C ARG A 519 -31.87 -22.57 -3.90
N TRP A 520 -32.98 -21.88 -3.61
CA TRP A 520 -33.34 -21.45 -2.26
C TRP A 520 -34.02 -22.57 -1.45
N ASP A 521 -34.67 -23.54 -2.09
CA ASP A 521 -35.16 -24.76 -1.43
C ASP A 521 -34.02 -25.64 -0.87
N ILE A 522 -32.82 -25.56 -1.46
CA ILE A 522 -31.60 -26.16 -0.87
C ILE A 522 -31.27 -25.51 0.49
N TYR A 523 -31.66 -24.25 0.73
CA TYR A 523 -31.47 -23.56 2.02
C TYR A 523 -32.57 -23.87 3.04
N ASN A 524 -33.75 -24.35 2.60
CA ASN A 524 -34.85 -24.69 3.51
C ASN A 524 -34.60 -25.99 4.30
N ASN A 525 -33.57 -26.78 3.96
CA ASN A 525 -33.10 -27.90 4.79
C ASN A 525 -32.19 -27.44 5.95
N LEU A 526 -32.68 -26.52 6.77
CA LEU A 526 -32.00 -26.03 7.98
C LEU A 526 -31.77 -27.10 9.05
N SER A 527 -32.45 -28.24 8.98
CA SER A 527 -32.17 -29.43 9.82
C SER A 527 -30.83 -30.10 9.48
N ALA A 528 -30.19 -29.76 8.35
CA ALA A 528 -28.87 -30.26 7.98
C ALA A 528 -27.73 -29.40 8.56
N PHE A 529 -27.98 -28.14 8.93
CA PHE A 529 -26.96 -27.25 9.50
C PHE A 529 -26.55 -27.65 10.93
N SER A 530 -27.45 -28.28 11.69
CA SER A 530 -27.15 -28.81 13.04
C SER A 530 -26.27 -30.07 13.02
N LYS A 531 -25.98 -30.64 11.85
CA LYS A 531 -25.21 -31.90 11.70
C LYS A 531 -23.86 -31.74 11.01
N ILE A 532 -23.47 -30.53 10.61
CA ILE A 532 -22.16 -30.29 9.97
C ILE A 532 -21.17 -29.85 11.06
N PRO A 533 -20.09 -30.62 11.30
CA PRO A 533 -19.03 -30.22 12.24
C PRO A 533 -18.46 -28.85 11.85
N GLN A 534 -18.21 -27.99 12.84
CA GLN A 534 -17.75 -26.59 12.67
C GLN A 534 -16.49 -26.43 11.81
N GLU A 535 -15.74 -27.51 11.59
CA GLU A 535 -14.47 -27.59 10.87
C GLU A 535 -14.63 -27.50 9.33
N HIS A 536 -15.85 -27.61 8.80
CA HIS A 536 -16.12 -27.71 7.35
C HIS A 536 -16.92 -26.55 6.73
N LEU A 537 -17.26 -25.51 7.48
CA LEU A 537 -17.79 -24.29 6.86
C LEU A 537 -16.63 -23.46 6.27
N SER A 538 -16.16 -23.80 5.08
CA SER A 538 -15.23 -22.91 4.37
C SER A 538 -15.94 -21.57 4.13
N ILE A 539 -15.27 -20.46 4.47
CA ILE A 539 -15.72 -19.10 4.20
C ILE A 539 -16.20 -18.94 2.74
N THR A 540 -15.59 -19.69 1.82
CA THR A 540 -15.98 -19.77 0.39
C THR A 540 -17.40 -20.28 0.18
N ASN A 541 -17.85 -21.28 0.94
CA ASN A 541 -19.21 -21.84 0.86
C ASN A 541 -20.25 -20.87 1.45
N PHE A 542 -19.90 -20.15 2.52
CA PHE A 542 -20.74 -19.09 3.09
C PHE A 542 -20.85 -17.88 2.14
N ILE A 543 -19.73 -17.45 1.55
CA ILE A 543 -19.68 -16.33 0.60
C ILE A 543 -20.40 -16.67 -0.72
N GLN A 544 -20.17 -17.84 -1.33
CA GLN A 544 -20.92 -18.23 -2.53
C GLN A 544 -22.43 -18.32 -2.29
N LYS A 545 -22.83 -18.70 -1.07
CA LYS A 545 -24.23 -18.84 -0.70
C LYS A 545 -24.92 -17.53 -0.29
N CYS A 546 -24.18 -16.53 0.20
CA CYS A 546 -24.74 -15.25 0.62
C CYS A 546 -24.59 -14.11 -0.43
N PHE A 547 -23.62 -14.20 -1.35
CA PHE A 547 -23.27 -13.09 -2.25
C PHE A 547 -23.88 -13.19 -3.66
N ALA A 548 -24.40 -14.35 -4.07
CA ALA A 548 -24.98 -14.57 -5.40
C ALA A 548 -26.32 -13.84 -5.66
N PHE A 549 -26.88 -13.17 -4.65
CA PHE A 549 -28.19 -12.50 -4.72
C PHE A 549 -28.13 -11.05 -4.23
N THR A 550 -26.97 -10.43 -4.40
CA THR A 550 -26.67 -9.16 -3.77
C THR A 550 -26.02 -8.21 -4.78
N VAL A 551 -26.40 -6.95 -4.71
CA VAL A 551 -25.86 -5.88 -5.55
C VAL A 551 -24.90 -5.03 -4.71
N PHE A 552 -23.69 -4.88 -5.22
CA PHE A 552 -22.59 -4.18 -4.55
C PHE A 552 -22.19 -2.93 -5.34
N TYR A 553 -22.04 -1.82 -4.64
CA TYR A 553 -21.50 -0.57 -5.17
C TYR A 553 -20.31 -0.13 -4.32
N SER A 554 -19.26 0.33 -4.99
CA SER A 554 -18.08 0.93 -4.40
C SER A 554 -18.17 2.46 -4.43
N LEU A 555 -17.26 3.13 -3.73
CA LEU A 555 -17.11 4.58 -3.79
C LEU A 555 -16.85 5.09 -5.23
N SER A 556 -16.27 4.27 -6.11
CA SER A 556 -16.04 4.64 -7.51
C SER A 556 -17.31 4.68 -8.35
N ASP A 557 -18.41 4.06 -7.88
CA ASP A 557 -19.70 3.98 -8.56
C ASP A 557 -20.69 5.10 -8.12
N ILE A 558 -20.22 6.08 -7.35
CA ILE A 558 -21.06 7.05 -6.63
C ILE A 558 -22.02 7.88 -7.52
N HIS A 559 -21.71 8.05 -8.82
CA HIS A 559 -22.57 8.77 -9.75
C HIS A 559 -23.57 7.86 -10.49
N CYS A 560 -23.42 6.53 -10.38
CA CYS A 560 -24.32 5.53 -10.98
C CYS A 560 -25.24 4.85 -9.96
N ILE A 561 -25.00 5.08 -8.67
CA ILE A 561 -25.82 4.56 -7.60
C ILE A 561 -27.02 5.50 -7.32
N PRO A 562 -28.22 4.98 -7.02
CA PRO A 562 -29.32 5.80 -6.55
C PRO A 562 -28.91 6.63 -5.33
N LYS A 563 -29.22 7.93 -5.34
CA LYS A 563 -28.78 8.90 -4.30
C LYS A 563 -29.08 8.44 -2.86
N VAL A 564 -30.18 7.72 -2.67
CA VAL A 564 -30.58 7.16 -1.36
C VAL A 564 -29.58 6.15 -0.80
N LEU A 565 -28.80 5.46 -1.64
CA LEU A 565 -27.79 4.47 -1.24
C LEU A 565 -26.38 5.04 -1.10
N ILE A 566 -26.11 6.28 -1.55
CA ILE A 566 -24.77 6.89 -1.44
C ILE A 566 -24.29 6.89 0.01
N PHE A 567 -25.19 7.20 0.95
CA PHE A 567 -24.88 7.24 2.38
C PHE A 567 -24.58 5.86 2.99
N GLU A 568 -25.02 4.78 2.34
CA GLU A 568 -24.72 3.40 2.76
C GLU A 568 -23.28 3.01 2.42
N ILE A 569 -22.60 3.73 1.52
CA ILE A 569 -21.18 3.49 1.20
C ILE A 569 -20.27 3.95 2.36
N PHE A 570 -20.65 4.99 3.09
CA PHE A 570 -19.89 5.58 4.19
C PHE A 570 -20.08 4.87 5.54
N ARG A 571 -20.54 3.62 5.52
CA ARG A 571 -20.92 2.85 6.72
C ARG A 571 -19.75 2.44 7.62
N SER A 572 -18.52 2.44 7.11
CA SER A 572 -17.37 1.77 7.73
C SER A 572 -16.27 2.69 8.28
N THR A 573 -16.47 4.00 8.34
CA THR A 573 -15.37 4.95 8.64
C THR A 573 -15.10 5.23 10.12
N ASP A 574 -15.95 4.77 11.05
CA ASP A 574 -15.85 5.15 12.49
C ASP A 574 -15.55 3.99 13.46
N LEU A 575 -15.07 2.82 13.00
CA LEU A 575 -14.65 1.75 13.92
C LEU A 575 -13.23 2.00 14.45
N GLU A 576 -13.13 2.83 15.49
CA GLU A 576 -12.05 2.76 16.47
C GLU A 576 -12.18 1.43 17.23
N GLY A 577 -11.22 0.53 17.04
CA GLY A 577 -11.06 -0.67 17.86
C GLY A 577 -11.79 -1.92 17.35
N THR A 578 -10.99 -2.89 16.88
CA THR A 578 -11.33 -4.33 16.84
C THR A 578 -12.63 -4.71 16.11
N PHE A 579 -12.59 -4.71 14.77
CA PHE A 579 -13.16 -5.78 13.95
C PHE A 579 -12.31 -5.99 12.69
N ASN A 580 -11.44 -6.99 12.73
CA ASN A 580 -10.55 -7.36 11.65
C ASN A 580 -11.31 -8.21 10.59
N ILE A 581 -12.28 -7.59 9.91
CA ILE A 581 -12.73 -8.08 8.58
C ILE A 581 -11.62 -7.81 7.53
N PHE A 582 -10.57 -7.07 7.90
CA PHE A 582 -9.39 -6.79 7.09
C PHE A 582 -8.50 -8.02 6.79
N ALA A 583 -8.81 -9.19 7.34
CA ALA A 583 -8.28 -10.46 6.83
C ALA A 583 -8.82 -10.85 5.43
N LEU A 584 -9.81 -10.12 4.88
CA LEU A 584 -10.44 -10.39 3.56
C LEU A 584 -10.56 -9.16 2.62
N GLY A 585 -10.01 -7.98 2.94
CA GLY A 585 -9.82 -6.89 1.96
C GLY A 585 -11.08 -6.19 1.41
N CYS A 586 -12.12 -5.93 2.22
CA CYS A 586 -13.32 -5.22 1.75
C CYS A 586 -13.24 -3.69 1.91
N PHE A 587 -13.37 -2.98 0.78
CA PHE A 587 -13.48 -1.52 0.61
C PHE A 587 -14.79 -0.94 1.22
N PRO A 588 -14.95 0.40 1.36
CA PRO A 588 -16.26 1.00 1.64
C PRO A 588 -17.26 0.64 0.53
N LEU A 589 -18.22 -0.24 0.83
CA LEU A 589 -19.17 -0.82 -0.11
C LEU A 589 -20.61 -0.62 0.38
N ALA A 590 -21.49 -0.12 -0.49
CA ALA A 590 -22.94 -0.22 -0.29
C ALA A 590 -23.43 -1.56 -0.82
N VAL A 591 -24.25 -2.24 -0.03
CA VAL A 591 -24.69 -3.59 -0.35
C VAL A 591 -26.19 -3.78 -0.09
N VAL A 592 -26.91 -4.30 -1.09
CA VAL A 592 -28.37 -4.49 -1.05
C VAL A 592 -28.79 -5.83 -1.65
N THR A 593 -29.82 -6.45 -1.10
CA THR A 593 -30.38 -7.68 -1.67
C THR A 593 -30.99 -7.41 -3.04
N ALA A 594 -30.72 -8.27 -4.03
CA ALA A 594 -31.12 -8.06 -5.41
C ALA A 594 -32.66 -7.97 -5.58
N LYS A 595 -33.43 -8.74 -4.79
CA LYS A 595 -34.91 -8.69 -4.84
C LYS A 595 -35.48 -7.39 -4.26
N ALA A 596 -34.96 -6.91 -3.13
CA ALA A 596 -35.38 -5.61 -2.60
C ALA A 596 -34.94 -4.47 -3.54
N TYR A 597 -33.76 -4.59 -4.15
CA TYR A 597 -33.24 -3.60 -5.08
C TYR A 597 -34.03 -3.57 -6.40
N LEU A 598 -34.45 -4.73 -6.92
CA LEU A 598 -35.36 -4.84 -8.05
C LEU A 598 -36.65 -4.03 -7.82
N TYR A 599 -37.34 -4.29 -6.70
CA TYR A 599 -38.59 -3.59 -6.40
C TYR A 599 -38.38 -2.10 -6.10
N PHE A 600 -37.25 -1.74 -5.50
CA PHE A 600 -36.86 -0.33 -5.36
C PHE A 600 -36.68 0.35 -6.73
N LEU A 601 -35.95 -0.27 -7.66
CA LEU A 601 -35.74 0.28 -9.00
C LEU A 601 -37.05 0.35 -9.79
N GLN A 602 -37.91 -0.67 -9.71
CA GLN A 602 -39.25 -0.61 -10.30
C GLN A 602 -40.08 0.55 -9.72
N TYR A 603 -40.05 0.73 -8.40
CA TYR A 603 -40.72 1.85 -7.73
C TYR A 603 -40.21 3.19 -8.27
N GLN A 604 -38.88 3.39 -8.38
CA GLN A 604 -38.31 4.61 -8.95
C GLN A 604 -38.73 4.82 -10.42
N CYS A 605 -38.69 3.77 -11.22
CA CYS A 605 -39.10 3.83 -12.63
C CYS A 605 -40.57 4.26 -12.76
N TYR A 606 -41.49 3.61 -12.02
CA TYR A 606 -42.92 3.93 -12.08
C TYR A 606 -43.27 5.28 -11.46
N LEU A 607 -42.52 5.70 -10.43
CA LEU A 607 -42.63 7.05 -9.87
C LEU A 607 -42.31 8.10 -10.94
N LEU A 608 -41.19 7.96 -11.65
CA LEU A 608 -40.78 8.91 -12.68
C LEU A 608 -41.67 8.88 -13.93
N LYS A 609 -42.29 7.73 -14.24
CA LYS A 609 -43.26 7.59 -15.34
C LYS A 609 -44.70 7.96 -14.97
N GLY A 610 -44.97 8.37 -13.73
CA GLY A 610 -46.33 8.70 -13.28
C GLY A 610 -47.30 7.51 -13.18
N ARG A 611 -46.81 6.28 -13.10
CA ARG A 611 -47.61 5.05 -13.06
C ARG A 611 -47.97 4.64 -11.63
N VAL A 612 -49.00 5.28 -11.10
CA VAL A 612 -49.40 5.19 -9.69
C VAL A 612 -49.69 3.74 -9.25
N ALA A 613 -50.49 2.98 -10.01
CA ALA A 613 -50.89 1.63 -9.62
C ALA A 613 -49.67 0.68 -9.53
N GLN A 614 -48.83 0.66 -10.56
CA GLN A 614 -47.64 -0.19 -10.61
C GLN A 614 -46.60 0.22 -9.54
N ARG A 615 -46.48 1.52 -9.27
CA ARG A 615 -45.63 2.04 -8.18
C ARG A 615 -46.04 1.47 -6.82
N TYR A 616 -47.34 1.46 -6.51
CA TYR A 616 -47.84 0.85 -5.27
C TYR A 616 -47.59 -0.66 -5.22
N VAL A 617 -47.75 -1.37 -6.35
CA VAL A 617 -47.43 -2.80 -6.44
C VAL A 617 -45.96 -3.06 -6.12
N SER A 618 -45.03 -2.30 -6.70
CA SER A 618 -43.59 -2.46 -6.40
C SER A 618 -43.26 -2.16 -4.93
N LEU A 619 -43.89 -1.15 -4.32
CA LEU A 619 -43.73 -0.88 -2.89
C LEU A 619 -44.27 -2.03 -2.03
N ASN A 620 -45.45 -2.57 -2.36
CA ASN A 620 -46.03 -3.69 -1.64
C ASN A 620 -45.17 -4.96 -1.78
N ASN A 621 -44.64 -5.24 -2.97
CA ASN A 621 -43.71 -6.34 -3.19
C ASN A 621 -42.44 -6.18 -2.35
N MET A 622 -41.90 -4.96 -2.27
CA MET A 622 -40.75 -4.66 -1.41
C MET A 622 -41.06 -4.87 0.09
N ILE A 623 -42.26 -4.49 0.54
CA ILE A 623 -42.73 -4.74 1.91
C ILE A 623 -42.90 -6.25 2.17
N CYS A 624 -43.40 -7.02 1.20
CA CYS A 624 -43.53 -8.47 1.32
C CYS A 624 -42.16 -9.15 1.43
N VAL A 625 -41.19 -8.75 0.60
CA VAL A 625 -39.80 -9.21 0.69
C VAL A 625 -39.21 -8.91 2.07
N TYR A 626 -39.49 -7.73 2.60
CA TYR A 626 -39.08 -7.39 3.96
C TYR A 626 -39.76 -8.27 5.02
N LYS A 627 -41.07 -8.50 4.94
CA LYS A 627 -41.78 -9.37 5.89
C LYS A 627 -41.20 -10.78 5.89
N ASP A 628 -40.91 -11.32 4.71
CA ASP A 628 -40.25 -12.62 4.55
C ASP A 628 -38.86 -12.63 5.19
N TYR A 629 -38.05 -11.59 4.96
CA TYR A 629 -36.74 -11.46 5.60
C TYR A 629 -36.83 -11.24 7.11
N TYR A 630 -37.84 -10.52 7.60
CA TYR A 630 -38.04 -10.19 9.01
C TYR A 630 -38.44 -11.42 9.84
N HIS A 631 -39.34 -12.26 9.34
CA HIS A 631 -39.69 -13.51 10.01
C HIS A 631 -38.50 -14.49 10.06
N LYS A 632 -37.73 -14.55 8.97
CA LYS A 632 -36.49 -15.35 8.92
C LYS A 632 -35.39 -14.76 9.81
N PHE A 633 -35.34 -13.43 9.95
CA PHE A 633 -34.43 -12.71 10.85
C PHE A 633 -34.73 -13.00 12.32
N LEU A 634 -36.00 -12.94 12.73
CA LEU A 634 -36.41 -13.30 14.10
C LEU A 634 -36.08 -14.75 14.42
N PHE A 635 -36.38 -15.67 13.51
CA PHE A 635 -36.04 -17.09 13.64
C PHE A 635 -34.52 -17.32 13.75
N LEU A 636 -33.72 -16.62 12.94
CA LEU A 636 -32.26 -16.70 12.98
C LEU A 636 -31.72 -16.13 14.31
N MET A 637 -32.28 -15.02 14.79
CA MET A 637 -31.90 -14.43 16.09
C MET A 637 -32.24 -15.35 17.26
N GLU A 638 -33.45 -15.93 17.30
CA GLU A 638 -33.85 -16.91 18.33
C GLU A 638 -32.97 -18.17 18.30
N SER A 639 -32.68 -18.69 17.10
CA SER A 639 -31.80 -19.85 16.93
C SER A 639 -30.35 -19.56 17.36
N LEU A 640 -29.85 -18.34 17.11
CA LEU A 640 -28.50 -17.91 17.46
C LEU A 640 -28.35 -17.54 18.93
N GLU A 641 -29.36 -16.94 19.57
CA GLU A 641 -29.39 -16.75 21.03
C GLU A 641 -29.27 -18.09 21.76
N THR A 642 -29.91 -19.13 21.23
CA THR A 642 -29.82 -20.50 21.76
C THR A 642 -28.40 -21.11 21.60
N VAL A 643 -27.70 -20.79 20.51
CA VAL A 643 -26.32 -21.26 20.24
C VAL A 643 -25.27 -20.44 21.01
N CYS A 644 -25.47 -19.12 21.16
CA CYS A 644 -24.58 -18.24 21.95
C CYS A 644 -24.68 -18.54 23.45
N ALA A 645 -25.87 -18.89 23.95
CA ALA A 645 -26.07 -19.30 25.34
C ALA A 645 -25.35 -20.60 25.72
N THR A 646 -25.03 -21.45 24.74
CA THR A 646 -24.39 -22.76 24.98
C THR A 646 -22.86 -22.75 24.81
N ASN A 647 -22.28 -21.86 24.00
CA ASN A 647 -20.85 -21.90 23.64
C ASN A 647 -20.03 -20.64 23.99
N GLY A 648 -20.60 -19.65 24.68
CA GLY A 648 -19.85 -18.53 25.30
C GLY A 648 -19.06 -17.63 24.34
N SER A 649 -19.23 -17.78 23.03
CA SER A 649 -18.54 -17.01 21.99
C SER A 649 -19.58 -16.34 21.09
N LEU A 650 -19.55 -15.01 21.05
CA LEU A 650 -20.34 -14.19 20.13
C LEU A 650 -19.92 -14.52 18.70
N VAL A 651 -20.75 -15.26 17.97
CA VAL A 651 -20.59 -15.38 16.51
C VAL A 651 -20.95 -14.02 15.90
N GLU A 652 -19.96 -13.22 15.50
CA GLU A 652 -20.19 -11.90 14.91
C GLU A 652 -20.72 -11.99 13.48
N MET A 653 -22.05 -11.97 13.40
CA MET A 653 -22.85 -12.04 12.18
C MET A 653 -22.95 -10.70 11.40
N SER A 654 -21.95 -9.83 11.52
CA SER A 654 -21.95 -8.44 10.98
C SER A 654 -22.38 -8.30 9.50
N PRO A 655 -21.94 -9.17 8.55
CA PRO A 655 -22.28 -9.00 7.12
C PRO A 655 -23.77 -9.20 6.78
N VAL A 656 -24.45 -10.13 7.44
CA VAL A 656 -25.87 -10.45 7.17
C VAL A 656 -26.78 -9.29 7.58
N PHE A 657 -26.44 -8.62 8.68
CA PHE A 657 -27.16 -7.44 9.16
C PHE A 657 -27.08 -6.28 8.17
N ILE A 658 -25.94 -6.09 7.50
CA ILE A 658 -25.72 -4.99 6.54
C ILE A 658 -26.71 -5.06 5.36
N PHE A 659 -26.94 -6.24 4.78
CA PHE A 659 -27.81 -6.38 3.59
C PHE A 659 -29.29 -6.11 3.90
N ILE A 660 -29.77 -6.58 5.06
CA ILE A 660 -31.15 -6.43 5.52
C ILE A 660 -31.42 -4.95 5.82
N THR A 661 -30.54 -4.32 6.57
CA THR A 661 -30.68 -2.92 6.99
C THR A 661 -30.59 -1.94 5.81
N THR A 662 -29.74 -2.19 4.80
CA THR A 662 -29.77 -1.39 3.55
C THR A 662 -31.11 -1.51 2.82
N SER A 663 -31.65 -2.74 2.75
CA SER A 663 -32.95 -3.01 2.12
C SER A 663 -34.09 -2.30 2.87
N MET A 664 -34.01 -2.24 4.20
CA MET A 664 -34.96 -1.50 5.06
C MET A 664 -34.88 0.01 4.83
N ASN A 665 -33.68 0.55 4.69
CA ASN A 665 -33.48 1.99 4.46
C ASN A 665 -34.07 2.42 3.10
N LEU A 666 -33.92 1.59 2.06
CA LEU A 666 -34.58 1.81 0.77
C LEU A 666 -36.11 1.78 0.87
N MET A 667 -36.66 0.82 1.63
CA MET A 667 -38.11 0.73 1.83
C MET A 667 -38.64 1.93 2.62
N ALA A 668 -37.93 2.37 3.65
CA ALA A 668 -38.29 3.57 4.41
C ALA A 668 -38.31 4.81 3.52
N TYR A 669 -37.36 4.93 2.59
CA TYR A 669 -37.37 5.99 1.59
C TYR A 669 -38.63 5.96 0.73
N CYS A 670 -39.01 4.80 0.18
CA CYS A 670 -40.23 4.68 -0.63
C CYS A 670 -41.50 4.98 0.18
N LEU A 671 -41.60 4.49 1.41
CA LEU A 671 -42.72 4.79 2.33
C LEU A 671 -42.84 6.29 2.60
N LYS A 672 -41.72 7.00 2.77
CA LYS A 672 -41.70 8.46 2.95
C LYS A 672 -42.26 9.16 1.71
N GLN A 673 -41.85 8.75 0.51
CA GLN A 673 -42.31 9.33 -0.76
C GLN A 673 -43.81 9.12 -0.99
N GLU A 674 -44.39 8.02 -0.50
CA GLU A 674 -45.85 7.77 -0.54
C GLU A 674 -46.64 8.47 0.58
N GLY A 675 -46.04 9.40 1.33
CA GLY A 675 -46.74 10.11 2.39
C GLY A 675 -47.06 9.22 3.61
N ARG A 676 -46.27 8.16 3.85
CA ARG A 676 -46.34 7.28 5.04
C ARG A 676 -45.14 7.50 5.98
N PRO A 677 -44.91 8.71 6.50
CA PRO A 677 -43.73 9.06 7.28
C PRO A 677 -43.59 8.24 8.57
N MET A 678 -44.70 7.93 9.25
CA MET A 678 -44.64 7.14 10.49
C MET A 678 -44.22 5.69 10.26
N ASP A 679 -44.62 5.10 9.15
CA ASP A 679 -44.19 3.75 8.78
C ASP A 679 -42.71 3.75 8.35
N ALA A 680 -42.27 4.76 7.61
CA ALA A 680 -40.86 4.97 7.29
C ALA A 680 -39.99 5.10 8.55
N PHE A 681 -40.44 5.89 9.54
CA PHE A 681 -39.75 6.04 10.82
C PHE A 681 -39.65 4.72 11.60
N LYS A 682 -40.74 3.94 11.67
CA LYS A 682 -40.72 2.60 12.31
C LYS A 682 -39.70 1.68 11.65
N VAL A 683 -39.66 1.65 10.31
CA VAL A 683 -38.70 0.86 9.55
C VAL A 683 -37.25 1.30 9.82
N LEU A 684 -36.97 2.62 9.85
CA LEU A 684 -35.63 3.13 10.17
C LEU A 684 -35.21 2.81 11.60
N CYS A 685 -36.12 2.89 12.57
CA CYS A 685 -35.86 2.49 13.95
C CYS A 685 -35.55 0.99 14.07
N LEU A 686 -36.25 0.14 13.31
CA LEU A 686 -35.96 -1.28 13.24
C LEU A 686 -34.59 -1.55 12.57
N SER A 687 -34.24 -0.78 11.53
CA SER A 687 -32.94 -0.84 10.86
C SER A 687 -31.79 -0.47 11.81
N MET A 688 -31.99 0.49 12.71
CA MET A 688 -31.04 0.80 13.79
C MET A 688 -30.96 -0.31 14.84
N LYS A 689 -32.09 -0.89 15.26
CA LYS A 689 -32.10 -1.99 16.25
C LYS A 689 -31.39 -3.25 15.73
N ALA A 690 -31.54 -3.54 14.43
CA ALA A 690 -30.86 -4.65 13.80
C ALA A 690 -29.34 -4.46 13.66
N ASN A 691 -28.81 -3.24 13.84
CA ASN A 691 -27.38 -2.96 13.83
C ASN A 691 -27.05 -1.71 14.66
N ASN A 692 -26.58 -1.90 15.91
CA ASN A 692 -26.28 -0.84 16.88
C ASN A 692 -25.23 0.19 16.42
N GLN A 693 -24.51 -0.06 15.32
CA GLN A 693 -23.47 0.82 14.77
C GLN A 693 -23.86 1.50 13.44
N ASN A 694 -25.13 1.45 13.02
CA ASN A 694 -25.56 1.97 11.71
C ASN A 694 -25.63 3.52 11.65
N ASN A 695 -24.51 4.18 11.35
CA ASN A 695 -24.44 5.64 11.18
C ASN A 695 -25.34 6.15 10.04
N GLY A 696 -25.51 5.41 8.94
CA GLY A 696 -26.40 5.77 7.83
C GLY A 696 -27.88 5.89 8.25
N ALA A 697 -28.38 4.95 9.04
CA ALA A 697 -29.74 5.03 9.59
C ALA A 697 -29.91 6.16 10.61
N LYS A 698 -28.91 6.44 11.45
CA LYS A 698 -28.91 7.61 12.36
C LYS A 698 -29.03 8.92 11.58
N TRP A 699 -28.28 9.07 10.49
CA TRP A 699 -28.35 10.24 9.60
C TRP A 699 -29.69 10.35 8.87
N GLN A 700 -30.23 9.25 8.34
CA GLN A 700 -31.56 9.24 7.71
C GLN A 700 -32.66 9.63 8.70
N ILE A 701 -32.58 9.19 9.96
CA ILE A 701 -33.49 9.60 11.03
C ILE A 701 -33.31 11.07 11.38
N ALA A 702 -32.08 11.57 11.53
CA ALA A 702 -31.81 12.98 11.79
C ALA A 702 -32.34 13.88 10.65
N THR A 703 -32.11 13.48 9.39
CA THR A 703 -32.64 14.17 8.21
C THR A 703 -34.16 14.09 8.14
N PHE A 704 -34.74 12.96 8.53
CA PHE A 704 -36.18 12.76 8.61
C PHE A 704 -36.82 13.64 9.69
N ILE A 705 -36.23 13.71 10.89
CA ILE A 705 -36.65 14.62 11.97
C ILE A 705 -36.56 16.08 11.49
N ASN A 706 -35.44 16.48 10.88
CA ASN A 706 -35.29 17.83 10.32
C ASN A 706 -36.29 18.15 9.20
N SER A 707 -36.63 17.17 8.34
CA SER A 707 -37.65 17.34 7.29
C SER A 707 -39.06 17.43 7.88
N ALA A 708 -39.38 16.63 8.90
CA ALA A 708 -40.66 16.67 9.59
C ALA A 708 -40.86 17.99 10.35
N ILE A 709 -39.80 18.50 10.99
CA ILE A 709 -39.78 19.82 11.63
C ILE A 709 -40.00 20.93 10.59
N LYS A 710 -39.34 20.87 9.43
CA LYS A 710 -39.57 21.83 8.33
C LYS A 710 -40.97 21.76 7.73
N MET A 711 -41.56 20.58 7.57
CA MET A 711 -42.95 20.43 7.10
C MET A 711 -43.98 20.95 8.12
N LEU A 712 -43.69 20.85 9.42
CA LEU A 712 -44.52 21.43 10.49
C LEU A 712 -44.40 22.98 10.53
N TRP A 713 -43.25 23.53 10.11
CA TRP A 713 -43.01 24.97 10.02
C TRP A 713 -43.58 25.64 8.75
N VAL A 714 -43.81 24.89 7.67
CA VAL A 714 -44.42 25.41 6.41
C VAL A 714 -45.96 25.32 6.43
N ARG A 715 -46.55 24.73 7.48
CA ARG A 715 -48.01 24.67 7.71
C ARG A 715 -48.52 25.60 8.82
N GLN A 716 -47.65 26.44 9.39
CA GLN A 716 -48.02 27.66 10.12
C GLN A 716 -47.75 28.86 9.22
#